data_AF-E3RKJ2-F1
#
_entry.id   AF-E3RKJ2-F1
#
_cell.length_a   1.000
_cell.length_b   1.000
_cell.length_c   1.000
_cell.angle_alpha   90.00
_cell.angle_beta   90.00
_cell.angle_gamma   90.00
#
_symmetry.space_group_name_H-M   'P 1'
#
loop_
_entity.id
_entity.type
_entity.pdbx_description
1 polymer ?
#
loop_
_entity_poly.entity_id
_entity_poly.type
_entity_poly.pdbx_seq_one_letter_code
_entity_poly.pdbx_strand_id
1 'polypeptide(L)'
;MDPRSWFSSLTGYFVYILSVATLGPLLFGFHLSELNAPEDVIRCKKKSIRMAVTGLGLPQCIEMTPTEWGIVGSLYTLGGLIGALSAGPLAGRYGRLRAMQMSTVFFAVGPIFEALSLNIGVMAFGRLLSGVGAGASVVIVPLYISEIAPPGEKGFFGAFTQIGCNVGILITQLLGYFLSHDSYWRLILAIGGVIGAAQGVGLLLSVESPKYIAEQGNVSLAKKTLRKIRGEGVNIEEEVNDWGVSGSTDVNEEEQTLLSGQDGSANGTPKQSGKDETLSIMQVFRHADYQKAAVAVVMVMLAQQFSGINSIVMYGVSLLAGLLESNSALLNLAVSALNIIVTASCAPLADKLGRKVCLLSSLAIMGTSSLLLAIGIIKAIPVLSAVAVLLFVSGFAVGLGPVPFILASELVGPDAVDATQSIALGANWIATFIVAQFFPLASAKLHGKVYFIFAALSAFFFAFISWYVPETKGKKNADEVWEFPPHFSPHLSSAARDGFDFQTPALNVETPGHEGDDARNGPPPSIISPAFTPPATPGMSTPSHPQPPRSIPVDTSLRSDTPRPDLLPKLPIVECEVRARIPTTTGHEMWLHVYRNNVDTKEHLAIVFGGHIRSRSLDAERPGETELDRMTRGAYVGRLYPGRTSSRIEQLKRAEGVPAKRQSSSDPAHVSQSNGLLSPSSASSSENGDVQPVSPSDLPLVRIHSECYTGETVWSARCDCGEQLDEAARLMADPALSPSGGAIIYLRQEGRGIGLGEKLKAYNLQDLGNDTYEANIMLRHPADARSYGLATAMLMDLGLDGDRGIRLLTNNPDKVHAVEGPNREVVVKERVAMVPIAWKTGGLKGIKSEEVEKYLSTKIEKFKHMLDQK
;
A
#
# COMPACT_ATOMS: atom_id res chain seq x y z
N MET A 1 -21.91 6.18 -9.41
CA MET A 1 -22.60 4.89 -9.36
C MET A 1 -23.84 5.04 -8.51
N ASP A 2 -24.97 4.50 -8.96
CA ASP A 2 -26.27 4.59 -8.28
C ASP A 2 -26.25 3.72 -7.00
N PRO A 3 -26.46 4.26 -5.79
CA PRO A 3 -26.29 3.53 -4.52
C PRO A 3 -27.24 2.34 -4.31
N ARG A 4 -28.10 2.03 -5.30
CA ARG A 4 -29.05 0.91 -5.28
C ARG A 4 -28.58 -0.33 -6.06
N SER A 5 -27.49 -0.29 -6.82
CA SER A 5 -27.10 -1.39 -7.72
C SER A 5 -26.23 -2.49 -7.09
N TRP A 6 -25.71 -2.33 -5.87
CA TRP A 6 -24.82 -3.32 -5.24
C TRP A 6 -25.57 -4.32 -4.33
N PHE A 7 -26.76 -3.98 -3.84
CA PHE A 7 -27.62 -4.95 -3.14
C PHE A 7 -27.99 -6.14 -4.04
N SER A 8 -28.08 -5.94 -5.35
CA SER A 8 -28.33 -7.00 -6.33
C SER A 8 -27.13 -7.91 -6.63
N SER A 9 -25.91 -7.55 -6.17
CA SER A 9 -24.70 -8.36 -6.35
C SER A 9 -24.22 -9.05 -5.05
N LEU A 10 -24.95 -8.89 -3.94
CA LEU A 10 -24.67 -9.59 -2.69
C LEU A 10 -25.09 -11.05 -2.77
N THR A 11 -24.16 -11.98 -2.55
CA THR A 11 -24.50 -13.40 -2.43
C THR A 11 -25.14 -13.69 -1.07
N GLY A 12 -26.08 -14.63 -1.03
CA GLY A 12 -26.62 -15.13 0.24
C GLY A 12 -25.53 -15.71 1.15
N TYR A 13 -24.46 -16.23 0.56
CA TYR A 13 -23.30 -16.74 1.30
C TYR A 13 -22.51 -15.63 2.02
N PHE A 14 -22.32 -14.47 1.38
CA PHE A 14 -21.70 -13.31 2.05
C PHE A 14 -22.54 -12.84 3.25
N VAL A 15 -23.86 -12.77 3.10
CA VAL A 15 -24.77 -12.39 4.19
C VAL A 15 -24.68 -13.39 5.34
N TYR A 16 -24.58 -14.68 5.03
CA TYR A 16 -24.37 -15.74 6.02
C TYR A 16 -23.08 -15.53 6.82
N ILE A 17 -21.92 -15.41 6.17
CA ILE A 17 -20.64 -15.26 6.88
C ILE A 17 -20.59 -13.95 7.70
N LEU A 18 -21.17 -12.86 7.19
CA LEU A 18 -21.28 -11.59 7.91
C LEU A 18 -22.15 -11.74 9.16
N SER A 19 -23.31 -12.40 9.03
CA SER A 19 -24.23 -12.63 10.15
C SER A 19 -23.59 -13.50 11.22
N VAL A 20 -22.89 -14.57 10.84
CA VAL A 20 -22.17 -15.43 11.79
C VAL A 20 -21.01 -14.70 12.46
N ALA A 21 -20.21 -13.94 11.71
CA ALA A 21 -19.07 -13.19 12.27
C ALA A 21 -19.53 -12.14 13.30
N THR A 22 -20.63 -11.43 13.00
CA THR A 22 -21.19 -10.37 13.85
C THR A 22 -21.83 -10.86 15.16
N LEU A 23 -22.06 -12.17 15.32
CA LEU A 23 -22.44 -12.76 16.61
C LEU A 23 -21.37 -12.53 17.69
N GLY A 24 -20.11 -12.40 17.31
CA GLY A 24 -19.02 -12.12 18.25
C GLY A 24 -19.12 -10.71 18.88
N PRO A 25 -19.16 -9.62 18.09
CA PRO A 25 -19.47 -8.28 18.58
C PRO A 25 -20.80 -8.19 19.32
N LEU A 26 -21.81 -8.95 18.89
CA LEU A 26 -23.07 -9.07 19.64
C LEU A 26 -22.83 -9.63 21.05
N LEU A 27 -22.05 -10.71 21.19
CA LEU A 27 -21.69 -11.26 22.49
C LEU A 27 -20.87 -10.30 23.34
N PHE A 28 -19.97 -9.52 22.75
CA PHE A 28 -19.28 -8.43 23.47
C PHE A 28 -20.29 -7.44 24.06
N GLY A 29 -21.26 -6.97 23.26
CA GLY A 29 -22.30 -6.06 23.75
C GLY A 29 -23.21 -6.70 24.78
N PHE A 30 -23.50 -8.00 24.61
CA PHE A 30 -24.29 -8.80 25.53
C PHE A 30 -23.64 -8.84 26.92
N HIS A 31 -22.41 -9.34 26.99
CA HIS A 31 -21.66 -9.48 28.24
C HIS A 31 -21.29 -8.14 28.88
N LEU A 32 -21.20 -7.07 28.09
CA LEU A 32 -21.00 -5.72 28.64
C LEU A 32 -22.21 -5.24 29.46
N SER A 33 -23.42 -5.70 29.10
CA SER A 33 -24.70 -5.23 29.67
C SER A 33 -25.40 -6.23 30.60
N GLU A 34 -24.98 -7.50 30.65
CA GLU A 34 -25.76 -8.59 31.26
C GLU A 34 -25.98 -8.50 32.76
N LEU A 35 -25.07 -7.83 33.47
CA LEU A 35 -25.17 -7.68 34.91
C LEU A 35 -25.99 -6.45 35.33
N ASN A 36 -26.28 -5.52 34.42
CA ASN A 36 -26.89 -4.23 34.76
C ASN A 36 -28.33 -4.38 35.29
N ALA A 37 -29.23 -4.95 34.49
CA ALA A 37 -30.64 -5.12 34.88
C ALA A 37 -30.86 -6.09 36.07
N PRO A 38 -30.18 -7.26 36.15
CA PRO A 38 -30.41 -8.21 37.25
C PRO A 38 -29.61 -7.91 38.54
N GLU A 39 -28.91 -6.76 38.66
CA GLU A 39 -28.06 -6.44 39.83
C GLU A 39 -28.79 -6.70 41.16
N ASP A 40 -29.98 -6.13 41.33
CA ASP A 40 -30.69 -6.19 42.61
C ASP A 40 -31.14 -7.61 42.98
N VAL A 41 -31.35 -8.46 41.97
CA VAL A 41 -31.75 -9.87 42.13
C VAL A 41 -30.54 -10.72 42.45
N ILE A 42 -29.44 -10.56 41.70
CA ILE A 42 -28.19 -11.31 41.92
C ILE A 42 -27.62 -11.03 43.32
N ARG A 43 -27.67 -9.76 43.78
CA ARG A 43 -27.08 -9.32 45.06
C ARG A 43 -27.97 -9.52 46.29
N CYS A 44 -29.09 -10.23 46.18
CA CYS A 44 -30.02 -10.46 47.29
C CYS A 44 -30.59 -9.17 47.95
N LYS A 45 -30.73 -8.06 47.21
CA LYS A 45 -31.28 -6.80 47.77
C LYS A 45 -32.78 -6.90 48.04
N LYS A 46 -33.52 -7.66 47.23
CA LYS A 46 -34.96 -7.91 47.44
C LYS A 46 -35.18 -8.99 48.50
N LYS A 47 -35.87 -8.65 49.59
CA LYS A 47 -36.11 -9.54 50.75
C LYS A 47 -36.83 -10.85 50.42
N SER A 48 -37.62 -10.89 49.34
CA SER A 48 -38.37 -12.07 48.90
C SER A 48 -37.51 -13.22 48.37
N ILE A 49 -36.22 -12.99 48.10
CA ILE A 49 -35.33 -13.91 47.34
C ILE A 49 -34.41 -14.74 48.27
N ARG A 50 -34.34 -14.42 49.56
CA ARG A 50 -33.33 -14.97 50.49
C ARG A 50 -33.57 -16.42 50.96
N MET A 51 -34.68 -17.08 50.61
CA MET A 51 -35.12 -18.32 51.30
C MET A 51 -35.38 -19.56 50.43
N ALA A 52 -35.12 -19.56 49.12
CA ALA A 52 -35.36 -20.75 48.28
C ALA A 52 -34.11 -21.22 47.53
N VAL A 53 -33.65 -22.44 47.84
CA VAL A 53 -32.69 -23.18 47.02
C VAL A 53 -33.48 -23.79 45.85
N THR A 54 -32.98 -23.62 44.62
CA THR A 54 -33.61 -24.25 43.44
C THR A 54 -33.50 -25.77 43.53
N GLY A 55 -34.37 -26.53 42.83
CA GLY A 55 -34.34 -28.00 42.83
C GLY A 55 -33.01 -28.64 42.35
N LEU A 56 -32.11 -27.86 41.75
CA LEU A 56 -30.75 -28.26 41.35
C LEU A 56 -29.65 -27.98 42.41
N GLY A 57 -30.00 -27.47 43.59
CA GLY A 57 -29.01 -27.11 44.62
C GLY A 57 -28.28 -25.79 44.37
N LEU A 58 -28.70 -24.99 43.38
CA LEU A 58 -28.12 -23.67 43.11
C LEU A 58 -28.78 -22.59 43.98
N PRO A 59 -28.00 -21.62 44.53
CA PRO A 59 -28.55 -20.53 45.33
C PRO A 59 -29.38 -19.57 44.46
N GLN A 60 -30.46 -19.03 45.02
CA GLN A 60 -31.34 -18.09 44.30
C GLN A 60 -30.65 -16.76 43.98
N CYS A 61 -29.82 -16.28 44.90
CA CYS A 61 -29.00 -15.08 44.77
C CYS A 61 -27.67 -15.30 45.52
N ILE A 62 -26.69 -14.44 45.28
CA ILE A 62 -25.36 -14.52 45.89
C ILE A 62 -25.15 -13.25 46.71
N GLU A 63 -25.01 -13.37 48.02
CA GLU A 63 -24.76 -12.21 48.88
C GLU A 63 -23.40 -11.58 48.55
N MET A 64 -23.42 -10.29 48.21
CA MET A 64 -22.21 -9.57 47.82
C MET A 64 -22.29 -8.06 48.10
N THR A 65 -21.19 -7.53 48.60
CA THR A 65 -20.96 -6.10 48.82
C THR A 65 -20.84 -5.34 47.50
N PRO A 66 -21.03 -4.00 47.49
CA PRO A 66 -20.83 -3.20 46.27
C PRO A 66 -19.42 -3.33 45.69
N THR A 67 -18.41 -3.50 46.55
CA THR A 67 -17.01 -3.70 46.15
C THR A 67 -16.81 -5.03 45.45
N GLU A 68 -17.36 -6.12 45.99
CA GLU A 68 -17.29 -7.45 45.36
C GLU A 68 -18.02 -7.50 44.01
N TRP A 69 -19.18 -6.84 43.91
CA TRP A 69 -19.87 -6.68 42.63
C TRP A 69 -19.02 -5.93 41.59
N GLY A 70 -18.36 -4.85 42.01
CA GLY A 70 -17.39 -4.14 41.19
C GLY A 70 -16.27 -5.04 40.68
N ILE A 71 -15.69 -5.89 41.54
CA ILE A 71 -14.64 -6.85 41.17
C ILE A 71 -15.14 -7.84 40.11
N VAL A 72 -16.34 -8.40 40.27
CA VAL A 72 -16.97 -9.30 39.28
C VAL A 72 -17.15 -8.59 37.93
N GLY A 73 -17.59 -7.33 37.94
CA GLY A 73 -17.68 -6.49 36.75
C GLY A 73 -16.32 -6.24 36.09
N SER A 74 -15.30 -5.90 36.89
CA SER A 74 -13.95 -5.60 36.43
C SER A 74 -13.22 -6.81 35.83
N LEU A 75 -13.45 -8.02 36.32
CA LEU A 75 -12.78 -9.22 35.79
C LEU A 75 -13.14 -9.50 34.33
N TYR A 76 -14.35 -9.12 33.90
CA TYR A 76 -14.70 -9.14 32.47
C TYR A 76 -13.81 -8.21 31.65
N THR A 77 -13.56 -7.00 32.12
CA THR A 77 -12.67 -6.06 31.41
C THR A 77 -11.21 -6.49 31.43
N LEU A 78 -10.75 -7.15 32.50
CA LEU A 78 -9.42 -7.75 32.56
C LEU A 78 -9.28 -8.89 31.56
N GLY A 79 -10.30 -9.76 31.48
CA GLY A 79 -10.38 -10.80 30.46
C GLY A 79 -10.35 -10.20 29.06
N GLY A 80 -11.12 -9.13 28.83
CA GLY A 80 -11.15 -8.36 27.58
C GLY A 80 -9.79 -7.85 27.16
N LEU A 81 -9.01 -7.32 28.10
CA LEU A 81 -7.64 -6.88 27.85
C LEU A 81 -6.72 -8.04 27.44
N ILE A 82 -6.79 -9.17 28.14
CA ILE A 82 -6.00 -10.38 27.81
C ILE A 82 -6.38 -10.90 26.41
N GLY A 83 -7.69 -10.96 26.12
CA GLY A 83 -8.21 -11.36 24.81
C GLY A 83 -7.75 -10.43 23.69
N ALA A 84 -7.85 -9.11 23.89
CA ALA A 84 -7.50 -8.14 22.87
C ALA A 84 -5.99 -8.14 22.54
N LEU A 85 -5.12 -8.23 23.55
CA LEU A 85 -3.67 -8.25 23.35
C LEU A 85 -3.15 -9.55 22.73
N SER A 86 -3.84 -10.67 22.98
CA SER A 86 -3.46 -11.98 22.42
C SER A 86 -4.04 -12.25 21.02
N ALA A 87 -5.10 -11.52 20.63
CA ALA A 87 -5.85 -11.81 19.42
C ALA A 87 -5.12 -11.49 18.10
N GLY A 88 -4.40 -10.37 17.99
CA GLY A 88 -3.66 -10.05 16.77
C GLY A 88 -2.58 -11.07 16.41
N PRO A 89 -1.67 -11.42 17.35
CA PRO A 89 -0.68 -12.48 17.10
C PRO A 89 -1.31 -13.82 16.73
N LEU A 90 -2.47 -14.14 17.31
CA LEU A 90 -3.21 -15.35 17.02
C LEU A 90 -3.83 -15.33 15.61
N ALA A 91 -4.43 -14.20 15.22
CA ALA A 91 -5.06 -13.99 13.90
C ALA A 91 -4.03 -13.99 12.76
N GLY A 92 -2.85 -13.40 12.98
CA GLY A 92 -1.75 -13.43 12.01
C GLY A 92 -1.18 -14.85 11.85
N ARG A 93 -1.06 -15.62 12.94
CA ARG A 93 -0.46 -16.96 12.89
C ARG A 93 -1.39 -18.07 12.41
N TYR A 94 -2.66 -18.06 12.83
CA TYR A 94 -3.59 -19.16 12.56
C TYR A 94 -4.72 -18.81 11.57
N GLY A 95 -4.80 -17.54 11.14
CA GLY A 95 -5.88 -17.03 10.31
C GLY A 95 -7.04 -16.47 11.14
N ARG A 96 -7.92 -15.74 10.46
CA ARG A 96 -9.01 -14.98 11.07
C ARG A 96 -10.13 -15.93 11.50
N LEU A 97 -10.47 -16.91 10.65
CA LEU A 97 -11.51 -17.90 10.95
C LEU A 97 -11.16 -18.75 12.17
N ARG A 98 -9.94 -19.30 12.22
CA ARG A 98 -9.53 -20.12 13.37
C ARG A 98 -9.45 -19.31 14.65
N ALA A 99 -8.98 -18.06 14.59
CA ALA A 99 -8.97 -17.18 15.75
C ALA A 99 -10.40 -16.90 16.27
N MET A 100 -11.38 -16.69 15.37
CA MET A 100 -12.80 -16.60 15.77
C MET A 100 -13.33 -17.92 16.36
N GLN A 101 -12.98 -19.08 15.81
CA GLN A 101 -13.38 -20.37 16.37
C GLN A 101 -12.78 -20.61 17.77
N MET A 102 -11.58 -20.10 18.04
CA MET A 102 -10.99 -20.17 19.37
C MET A 102 -11.71 -19.24 20.37
N SER A 103 -12.13 -18.04 19.94
CA SER A 103 -12.86 -17.12 20.82
C SER A 103 -14.25 -17.64 21.21
N THR A 104 -14.93 -18.39 20.32
CA THR A 104 -16.24 -18.98 20.64
C THR A 104 -16.18 -20.02 21.76
N VAL A 105 -15.05 -20.69 21.96
CA VAL A 105 -14.86 -21.59 23.11
C VAL A 105 -15.03 -20.82 24.42
N PHE A 106 -14.44 -19.63 24.51
CA PHE A 106 -14.58 -18.77 25.69
C PHE A 106 -16.01 -18.23 25.84
N PHE A 107 -16.67 -17.87 24.73
CA PHE A 107 -18.08 -17.46 24.74
C PHE A 107 -19.06 -18.58 25.08
N ALA A 108 -18.70 -19.85 24.87
CA ALA A 108 -19.54 -20.97 25.30
C ALA A 108 -19.28 -21.35 26.76
N VAL A 109 -18.00 -21.42 27.16
CA VAL A 109 -17.58 -21.91 28.48
C VAL A 109 -17.80 -20.87 29.58
N GLY A 110 -17.46 -19.60 29.34
CA GLY A 110 -17.60 -18.53 30.34
C GLY A 110 -19.03 -18.42 30.88
N PRO A 111 -20.05 -18.30 30.00
CA PRO A 111 -21.44 -18.18 30.44
C PRO A 111 -22.00 -19.42 31.15
N ILE A 112 -21.44 -20.61 30.91
CA ILE A 112 -21.80 -21.82 31.69
C ILE A 112 -21.36 -21.65 33.15
N PHE A 113 -20.13 -21.17 33.39
CA PHE A 113 -19.68 -20.88 34.76
C PHE A 113 -20.50 -19.77 35.42
N GLU A 114 -20.88 -18.74 34.66
CA GLU A 114 -21.71 -17.65 35.18
C GLU A 114 -23.13 -18.11 35.54
N ALA A 115 -23.79 -18.85 34.64
CA ALA A 115 -25.14 -19.36 34.85
C ALA A 115 -25.22 -20.41 35.97
N LEU A 116 -24.18 -21.23 36.15
CA LEU A 116 -24.09 -22.27 37.20
C LEU A 116 -23.35 -21.79 38.46
N SER A 117 -23.11 -20.49 38.59
CA SER A 117 -22.33 -19.93 39.70
C SER A 117 -22.97 -20.23 41.07
N LEU A 118 -22.15 -20.82 41.95
CA LEU A 118 -22.51 -21.13 43.36
C LEU A 118 -22.02 -20.04 44.33
N ASN A 119 -20.99 -19.30 43.93
CA ASN A 119 -20.34 -18.28 44.75
C ASN A 119 -19.71 -17.21 43.83
N ILE A 120 -19.21 -16.15 44.48
CA ILE A 120 -18.58 -15.00 43.80
C ILE A 120 -17.40 -15.44 42.95
N GLY A 121 -16.57 -16.38 43.41
CA GLY A 121 -15.38 -16.85 42.70
C GLY A 121 -15.68 -17.53 41.35
N VAL A 122 -16.71 -18.38 41.31
CA VAL A 122 -17.15 -19.04 40.08
C VAL A 122 -17.72 -18.02 39.08
N MET A 123 -18.53 -17.08 39.57
CA MET A 123 -19.06 -16.00 38.73
C MET A 123 -17.95 -15.10 38.18
N ALA A 124 -17.00 -14.71 39.03
CA ALA A 124 -15.81 -13.94 38.68
C ALA A 124 -14.96 -14.64 37.60
N PHE A 125 -14.75 -15.95 37.73
CA PHE A 125 -14.00 -16.74 36.75
C PHE A 125 -14.75 -16.86 35.42
N GLY A 126 -16.07 -17.08 35.44
CA GLY A 126 -16.89 -17.06 34.24
C GLY A 126 -16.79 -15.73 33.50
N ARG A 127 -16.91 -14.61 34.24
CA ARG A 127 -16.77 -13.26 33.69
C ARG A 127 -15.40 -13.00 33.07
N LEU A 128 -14.32 -13.49 33.69
CA LEU A 128 -12.98 -13.43 33.13
C LEU A 128 -12.91 -14.15 31.77
N LEU A 129 -13.45 -15.38 31.68
CA LEU A 129 -13.46 -16.16 30.43
C LEU A 129 -14.31 -15.48 29.34
N SER A 130 -15.54 -15.07 29.66
CA SER A 130 -16.41 -14.32 28.74
C SER A 130 -15.72 -13.04 28.26
N GLY A 131 -14.96 -12.39 29.14
CA GLY A 131 -14.09 -11.26 28.82
C GLY A 131 -13.02 -11.60 27.78
N VAL A 132 -12.29 -12.70 27.95
CA VAL A 132 -11.26 -13.15 26.98
C VAL A 132 -11.86 -13.36 25.60
N GLY A 133 -13.02 -14.02 25.52
CA GLY A 133 -13.75 -14.20 24.25
C GLY A 133 -14.17 -12.86 23.63
N ALA A 134 -14.75 -11.97 24.44
CA ALA A 134 -15.20 -10.65 24.02
C ALA A 134 -14.06 -9.78 23.48
N GLY A 135 -12.95 -9.72 24.21
CA GLY A 135 -11.75 -8.98 23.84
C GLY A 135 -11.11 -9.47 22.55
N ALA A 136 -11.01 -10.79 22.38
CA ALA A 136 -10.48 -11.36 21.16
C ALA A 136 -11.42 -11.10 19.96
N SER A 137 -12.73 -11.25 20.18
CA SER A 137 -13.72 -11.07 19.11
C SER A 137 -13.74 -9.65 18.54
N VAL A 138 -13.65 -8.61 19.38
CA VAL A 138 -13.69 -7.22 18.90
C VAL A 138 -12.40 -6.79 18.18
N VAL A 139 -11.33 -7.58 18.27
CA VAL A 139 -10.12 -7.42 17.43
C VAL A 139 -10.30 -8.15 16.10
N ILE A 140 -10.67 -9.44 16.15
CA ILE A 140 -10.62 -10.33 14.98
C ILE A 140 -11.76 -10.06 14.00
N VAL A 141 -12.99 -9.85 14.52
CA VAL A 141 -14.17 -9.72 13.67
C VAL A 141 -14.13 -8.48 12.77
N PRO A 142 -13.78 -7.27 13.22
CA PRO A 142 -13.68 -6.14 12.31
C PRO A 142 -12.57 -6.32 11.26
N LEU A 143 -11.45 -6.97 11.60
CA LEU A 143 -10.42 -7.33 10.61
C LEU A 143 -11.01 -8.27 9.56
N TYR A 144 -11.68 -9.35 9.98
CA TYR A 144 -12.33 -10.30 9.08
C TYR A 144 -13.36 -9.61 8.17
N ILE A 145 -14.24 -8.76 8.74
CA ILE A 145 -15.23 -8.00 7.98
C ILE A 145 -14.57 -7.09 6.95
N SER A 146 -13.50 -6.38 7.32
CA SER A 146 -12.77 -5.47 6.41
C SER A 146 -12.10 -6.20 5.23
N GLU A 147 -11.72 -7.47 5.42
CA GLU A 147 -11.06 -8.30 4.42
C GLU A 147 -12.06 -9.03 3.50
N ILE A 148 -13.28 -9.29 3.97
CA ILE A 148 -14.35 -9.89 3.13
C ILE A 148 -15.26 -8.83 2.50
N ALA A 149 -15.30 -7.60 3.02
CA ALA A 149 -16.16 -6.54 2.51
C ALA A 149 -15.68 -6.04 1.13
N PRO A 150 -16.59 -5.67 0.22
CA PRO A 150 -16.22 -5.01 -1.03
C PRO A 150 -15.40 -3.72 -0.78
N PRO A 151 -14.35 -3.42 -1.56
CA PRO A 151 -13.47 -2.27 -1.31
C PRO A 151 -14.17 -0.91 -1.17
N GLY A 152 -15.22 -0.67 -1.96
CA GLY A 152 -15.97 0.59 -1.95
C GLY A 152 -16.94 0.78 -0.77
N GLU A 153 -17.25 -0.28 -0.02
CA GLU A 153 -18.29 -0.29 1.02
C GLU A 153 -17.74 -0.83 2.37
N LYS A 154 -16.41 -0.77 2.55
CA LYS A 154 -15.74 -1.21 3.79
C LYS A 154 -16.26 -0.47 5.02
N GLY A 155 -16.61 0.81 4.89
CA GLY A 155 -17.17 1.60 5.99
C GLY A 155 -18.57 1.10 6.41
N PHE A 156 -19.46 0.94 5.43
CA PHE A 156 -20.82 0.42 5.63
C PHE A 156 -20.81 -0.96 6.29
N PHE A 157 -20.07 -1.93 5.76
CA PHE A 157 -20.01 -3.26 6.34
C PHE A 157 -19.24 -3.29 7.66
N GLY A 158 -18.19 -2.48 7.81
CA GLY A 158 -17.46 -2.35 9.07
C GLY A 158 -18.35 -1.89 10.23
N ALA A 159 -19.36 -1.05 9.96
CA ALA A 159 -20.34 -0.60 10.94
C ALA A 159 -21.16 -1.75 11.55
N PHE A 160 -21.26 -2.91 10.89
CA PHE A 160 -21.94 -4.09 11.45
C PHE A 160 -21.28 -4.60 12.74
N THR A 161 -19.99 -4.30 12.95
CA THR A 161 -19.33 -4.56 14.24
C THR A 161 -20.05 -3.82 15.37
N GLN A 162 -20.23 -2.50 15.22
CA GLN A 162 -20.91 -1.68 16.24
C GLN A 162 -22.42 -1.97 16.30
N ILE A 163 -23.07 -2.25 15.17
CA ILE A 163 -24.48 -2.66 15.15
C ILE A 163 -24.66 -3.95 15.95
N GLY A 164 -23.78 -4.93 15.76
CA GLY A 164 -23.75 -6.17 16.54
C GLY A 164 -23.66 -5.89 18.04
N CYS A 165 -22.68 -5.08 18.47
CA CYS A 165 -22.55 -4.66 19.87
C CYS A 165 -23.85 -4.05 20.42
N ASN A 166 -24.46 -3.13 19.68
CA ASN A 166 -25.69 -2.46 20.12
C ASN A 166 -26.88 -3.43 20.19
N VAL A 167 -26.99 -4.36 19.25
CA VAL A 167 -28.00 -5.43 19.27
C VAL A 167 -27.81 -6.33 20.50
N GLY A 168 -26.57 -6.69 20.83
CA GLY A 168 -26.25 -7.47 22.03
C GLY A 168 -26.67 -6.77 23.32
N ILE A 169 -26.39 -5.48 23.44
CA ILE A 169 -26.83 -4.64 24.56
C ILE A 169 -28.36 -4.63 24.65
N LEU A 170 -29.06 -4.41 23.53
CA LEU A 170 -30.52 -4.38 23.51
C LEU A 170 -31.15 -5.72 23.91
N ILE A 171 -30.67 -6.84 23.35
CA ILE A 171 -31.16 -8.19 23.68
C ILE A 171 -31.02 -8.42 25.18
N THR A 172 -29.87 -8.07 25.73
CA THR A 172 -29.58 -8.27 27.14
C THR A 172 -30.46 -7.43 28.06
N GLN A 173 -30.69 -6.17 27.70
CA GLN A 173 -31.61 -5.30 28.44
C GLN A 173 -33.06 -5.78 28.35
N LEU A 174 -33.48 -6.31 27.20
CA LEU A 174 -34.80 -6.92 27.00
C LEU A 174 -34.97 -8.16 27.90
N LEU A 175 -33.99 -9.07 27.86
CA LEU A 175 -33.96 -10.25 28.73
C LEU A 175 -33.93 -9.83 30.21
N GLY A 176 -33.14 -8.83 30.56
CA GLY A 176 -33.11 -8.24 31.89
C GLY A 176 -34.46 -7.71 32.34
N TYR A 177 -35.21 -7.04 31.47
CA TYR A 177 -36.55 -6.54 31.80
C TYR A 177 -37.53 -7.67 32.15
N PHE A 178 -37.50 -8.79 31.42
CA PHE A 178 -38.45 -9.89 31.65
C PHE A 178 -37.96 -10.96 32.64
N LEU A 179 -36.66 -11.24 32.71
CA LEU A 179 -36.09 -12.38 33.42
C LEU A 179 -35.34 -12.01 34.72
N SER A 180 -35.29 -10.73 35.11
CA SER A 180 -34.70 -10.29 36.39
C SER A 180 -35.60 -10.54 37.60
N HIS A 181 -36.06 -11.78 37.76
CA HIS A 181 -36.82 -12.25 38.92
C HIS A 181 -36.38 -13.65 39.32
N ASP A 182 -36.48 -13.95 40.62
CA ASP A 182 -36.12 -15.24 41.23
C ASP A 182 -34.77 -15.79 40.75
N SER A 183 -34.71 -17.02 40.22
CA SER A 183 -33.51 -17.63 39.63
C SER A 183 -33.40 -17.47 38.12
N TYR A 184 -34.36 -16.80 37.46
CA TYR A 184 -34.39 -16.66 36.01
C TYR A 184 -33.26 -15.78 35.46
N TRP A 185 -32.60 -14.99 36.29
CA TRP A 185 -31.40 -14.23 35.90
C TRP A 185 -30.29 -15.14 35.36
N ARG A 186 -30.21 -16.40 35.82
CA ARG A 186 -29.25 -17.39 35.30
C ARG A 186 -29.49 -17.71 33.83
N LEU A 187 -30.73 -17.64 33.36
CA LEU A 187 -31.09 -17.86 31.95
C LEU A 187 -30.56 -16.72 31.06
N ILE A 188 -30.53 -15.48 31.57
CA ILE A 188 -29.92 -14.36 30.86
C ILE A 188 -28.47 -14.72 30.50
N LEU A 189 -27.69 -15.14 31.51
CA LEU A 189 -26.29 -15.52 31.32
C LEU A 189 -26.15 -16.75 30.40
N ALA A 190 -26.99 -17.77 30.59
CA ALA A 190 -26.97 -18.98 29.77
C ALA A 190 -27.26 -18.70 28.28
N ILE A 191 -28.13 -17.74 27.95
CA ILE A 191 -28.43 -17.34 26.57
C ILE A 191 -27.17 -16.83 25.85
N GLY A 192 -26.28 -16.11 26.55
CA GLY A 192 -24.98 -15.72 26.01
C GLY A 192 -24.17 -16.94 25.54
N GLY A 193 -24.13 -18.00 26.35
CA GLY A 193 -23.47 -19.26 26.00
C GLY A 193 -24.10 -19.96 24.79
N VAL A 194 -25.43 -19.92 24.66
CA VAL A 194 -26.16 -20.47 23.51
C VAL A 194 -25.80 -19.70 22.22
N ILE A 195 -25.75 -18.37 22.28
CA ILE A 195 -25.35 -17.54 21.14
C ILE A 195 -23.88 -17.83 20.77
N GLY A 196 -22.99 -17.99 21.75
CA GLY A 196 -21.59 -18.39 21.54
C GLY A 196 -21.45 -19.75 20.86
N ALA A 197 -22.23 -20.75 21.30
CA ALA A 197 -22.27 -22.07 20.67
C ALA A 197 -22.83 -22.00 19.23
N ALA A 198 -23.89 -21.22 19.01
CA ALA A 198 -24.46 -21.00 17.68
C ALA A 198 -23.46 -20.34 16.73
N GLN A 199 -22.68 -19.37 17.21
CA GLN A 199 -21.57 -18.79 16.46
C GLN A 199 -20.52 -19.86 16.13
N GLY A 200 -20.11 -20.68 17.11
CA GLY A 200 -19.16 -21.76 16.89
C GLY A 200 -19.59 -22.74 15.79
N VAL A 201 -20.85 -23.17 15.81
CA VAL A 201 -21.44 -24.03 14.77
C VAL A 201 -21.49 -23.31 13.43
N GLY A 202 -21.92 -22.05 13.39
CA GLY A 202 -21.97 -21.26 12.16
C GLY A 202 -20.59 -21.11 11.52
N LEU A 203 -19.54 -20.90 12.32
CA LEU A 203 -18.17 -20.76 11.86
C LEU A 203 -17.59 -22.04 11.27
N LEU A 204 -18.19 -23.22 11.49
CA LEU A 204 -17.76 -24.47 10.83
C LEU A 204 -18.03 -24.46 9.31
N LEU A 205 -19.02 -23.70 8.86
CA LEU A 205 -19.39 -23.58 7.45
C LEU A 205 -18.83 -22.30 6.81
N SER A 206 -18.20 -21.44 7.60
CA SER A 206 -17.58 -20.19 7.14
C SER A 206 -16.24 -20.45 6.44
N VAL A 207 -15.78 -19.46 5.68
CA VAL A 207 -14.48 -19.50 4.99
C VAL A 207 -13.47 -18.60 5.65
N GLU A 208 -12.20 -18.95 5.49
CA GLU A 208 -11.09 -18.10 5.91
C GLU A 208 -11.00 -16.85 5.01
N SER A 209 -10.39 -15.79 5.53
CA SER A 209 -10.15 -14.55 4.80
C SER A 209 -9.42 -14.81 3.48
N PRO A 210 -9.97 -14.41 2.32
CA PRO A 210 -9.30 -14.53 1.03
C PRO A 210 -7.95 -13.80 1.00
N LYS A 211 -7.87 -12.63 1.64
CA LYS A 211 -6.64 -11.83 1.73
C LYS A 211 -5.56 -12.57 2.52
N TYR A 212 -5.91 -13.16 3.66
CA TYR A 212 -4.97 -13.99 4.43
C TYR A 212 -4.44 -15.19 3.63
N ILE A 213 -5.33 -15.90 2.91
CA ILE A 213 -4.93 -17.05 2.10
C ILE A 213 -3.95 -16.62 1.00
N ALA A 214 -4.17 -15.45 0.39
CA ALA A 214 -3.25 -14.86 -0.58
C ALA A 214 -1.90 -14.54 0.06
N GLU A 215 -1.87 -13.90 1.24
CA GLU A 215 -0.64 -13.60 2.00
C GLU A 215 0.15 -14.87 2.36
N GLN A 216 -0.51 -16.01 2.58
CA GLN A 216 0.14 -17.32 2.79
C GLN A 216 0.72 -17.94 1.50
N GLY A 217 0.56 -17.30 0.34
CA GLY A 217 1.09 -17.73 -0.95
C GLY A 217 0.14 -18.62 -1.77
N ASN A 218 -1.11 -18.82 -1.35
CA ASN A 218 -2.09 -19.67 -2.08
C ASN A 218 -3.12 -18.83 -2.83
N VAL A 219 -2.69 -18.16 -3.90
CA VAL A 219 -3.52 -17.22 -4.68
C VAL A 219 -4.70 -17.91 -5.36
N SER A 220 -4.55 -19.16 -5.81
CA SER A 220 -5.62 -19.91 -6.49
C SER A 220 -6.78 -20.25 -5.53
N LEU A 221 -6.49 -20.68 -4.31
CA LEU A 221 -7.49 -20.90 -3.27
C LEU A 221 -8.13 -19.59 -2.80
N ALA A 222 -7.36 -18.51 -2.73
CA ALA A 222 -7.86 -17.18 -2.42
C ALA A 222 -8.87 -16.70 -3.48
N LYS A 223 -8.54 -16.81 -4.77
CA LYS A 223 -9.46 -16.51 -5.89
C LYS A 223 -10.74 -17.35 -5.81
N LYS A 224 -10.63 -18.67 -5.58
CA LYS A 224 -11.79 -19.57 -5.45
C LYS A 224 -12.69 -19.19 -4.26
N THR A 225 -12.09 -18.84 -3.13
CA THR A 225 -12.80 -18.41 -1.93
C THR A 225 -13.50 -17.07 -2.16
N LEU A 226 -12.82 -16.11 -2.80
CA LEU A 226 -13.40 -14.82 -3.13
C LEU A 226 -14.56 -14.95 -4.13
N ARG A 227 -14.45 -15.82 -5.15
CA ARG A 227 -15.57 -16.13 -6.07
C ARG A 227 -16.77 -16.71 -5.34
N LYS A 228 -16.57 -17.56 -4.32
CA LYS A 228 -17.67 -18.08 -3.49
C LYS A 228 -18.38 -16.95 -2.71
N ILE A 229 -17.63 -15.93 -2.27
CA ILE A 229 -18.17 -14.79 -1.53
C ILE A 229 -18.86 -13.77 -2.45
N ARG A 230 -18.26 -13.43 -3.59
CA ARG A 230 -18.74 -12.41 -4.54
C ARG A 230 -19.76 -12.94 -5.57
N GLY A 231 -19.76 -14.24 -5.83
CA GLY A 231 -20.54 -14.89 -6.88
C GLY A 231 -19.71 -15.13 -8.15
N GLU A 232 -20.08 -16.14 -8.95
CA GLU A 232 -19.27 -16.60 -10.09
C GLU A 232 -19.19 -15.60 -11.26
N GLY A 233 -20.12 -14.65 -11.37
CA GLY A 233 -20.18 -13.69 -12.48
C GLY A 233 -19.52 -12.33 -12.23
N VAL A 234 -18.90 -12.11 -11.06
CA VAL A 234 -18.28 -10.81 -10.70
C VAL A 234 -16.79 -10.84 -11.02
N ASN A 235 -16.28 -9.79 -11.67
CA ASN A 235 -14.85 -9.65 -11.91
C ASN A 235 -14.11 -9.40 -10.60
N ILE A 236 -13.31 -10.37 -10.16
CA ILE A 236 -12.52 -10.31 -8.93
C ILE A 236 -11.04 -9.97 -9.18
N GLU A 237 -10.61 -9.89 -10.43
CA GLU A 237 -9.20 -9.72 -10.80
C GLU A 237 -8.65 -8.38 -10.27
N GLU A 238 -9.44 -7.31 -10.33
CA GLU A 238 -9.04 -5.99 -9.81
C GLU A 238 -8.85 -6.01 -8.28
N GLU A 239 -9.73 -6.69 -7.55
CA GLU A 239 -9.65 -6.83 -6.08
C GLU A 239 -8.45 -7.69 -5.65
N VAL A 240 -8.15 -8.77 -6.38
CA VAL A 240 -7.01 -9.66 -6.07
C VAL A 240 -5.67 -9.00 -6.42
N ASN A 241 -5.61 -8.26 -7.53
CA ASN A 241 -4.40 -7.53 -7.93
C ASN A 241 -4.04 -6.41 -6.94
N ASP A 242 -5.04 -5.78 -6.32
CA ASP A 242 -4.85 -4.73 -5.30
C ASP A 242 -4.18 -5.26 -4.01
N TRP A 243 -4.20 -6.59 -3.76
CA TRP A 243 -3.53 -7.18 -2.60
C TRP A 243 -2.01 -7.21 -2.71
N GLY A 244 -1.42 -6.90 -3.88
CA GLY A 244 0.03 -6.84 -4.08
C GLY A 244 0.74 -8.20 -4.05
N VAL A 245 0.00 -9.31 -3.88
CA VAL A 245 0.55 -10.67 -3.88
C VAL A 245 0.70 -11.17 -5.32
N SER A 246 1.77 -10.74 -6.00
CA SER A 246 2.13 -11.30 -7.31
C SER A 246 3.08 -12.49 -7.13
N GLY A 247 2.55 -13.71 -7.21
CA GLY A 247 3.38 -14.93 -7.20
C GLY A 247 2.62 -16.23 -7.45
N SER A 248 3.01 -16.92 -8.54
CA SER A 248 2.66 -18.28 -9.00
C SER A 248 1.32 -18.48 -9.75
N THR A 249 1.46 -18.46 -11.09
CA THR A 249 0.83 -19.40 -12.04
C THR A 249 -0.67 -19.66 -11.92
N ASP A 250 -1.45 -18.94 -12.74
CA ASP A 250 -2.62 -19.55 -13.38
C ASP A 250 -2.13 -20.38 -14.59
N VAL A 251 -2.77 -21.54 -14.79
CA VAL A 251 -2.73 -22.50 -15.91
C VAL A 251 -1.84 -23.76 -15.76
N ASN A 252 -2.49 -24.85 -15.31
CA ASN A 252 -2.33 -26.26 -15.71
C ASN A 252 -0.96 -26.96 -15.64
N GLU A 253 -0.43 -27.23 -14.44
CA GLU A 253 0.72 -28.15 -14.24
C GLU A 253 0.36 -29.53 -13.65
N GLU A 254 -0.92 -29.91 -13.58
CA GLU A 254 -1.32 -31.27 -13.18
C GLU A 254 -1.52 -32.24 -14.36
N GLU A 255 -1.58 -31.77 -15.62
CA GLU A 255 -1.71 -32.63 -16.80
C GLU A 255 -0.38 -32.95 -17.53
N GLN A 256 0.72 -32.23 -17.24
CA GLN A 256 2.00 -32.44 -17.93
C GLN A 256 3.03 -33.26 -17.15
N THR A 257 2.80 -33.52 -15.86
CA THR A 257 3.68 -34.36 -15.03
C THR A 257 3.44 -35.87 -15.20
N LEU A 258 2.44 -36.28 -16.00
CA LEU A 258 2.20 -37.68 -16.35
C LEU A 258 2.88 -38.14 -17.66
N LEU A 259 3.59 -37.26 -18.37
CA LEU A 259 4.17 -37.57 -19.69
C LEU A 259 5.70 -37.46 -19.81
N SER A 260 6.42 -37.16 -18.74
CA SER A 260 7.89 -37.24 -18.71
C SER A 260 8.37 -38.24 -17.67
N GLY A 261 8.51 -39.49 -18.12
CA GLY A 261 9.14 -40.55 -17.36
C GLY A 261 10.65 -40.34 -17.17
N GLN A 262 11.10 -40.77 -16.00
CA GLN A 262 12.43 -41.31 -15.68
C GLN A 262 13.68 -40.47 -15.98
N ASP A 263 14.31 -39.93 -14.93
CA ASP A 263 15.48 -40.54 -14.29
C ASP A 263 16.07 -39.65 -13.19
N GLY A 264 16.64 -40.27 -12.14
CA GLY A 264 17.81 -39.70 -11.45
C GLY A 264 17.60 -38.88 -10.17
N SER A 265 17.44 -39.61 -9.07
CA SER A 265 17.66 -39.28 -7.65
C SER A 265 18.57 -38.07 -7.26
N ALA A 266 18.05 -37.34 -6.27
CA ALA A 266 18.70 -36.92 -5.00
C ALA A 266 19.21 -35.47 -4.81
N ASN A 267 18.63 -34.87 -3.76
CA ASN A 267 19.12 -33.79 -2.89
C ASN A 267 19.00 -32.32 -3.37
N GLY A 268 17.77 -31.83 -3.43
CA GLY A 268 17.46 -30.41 -3.27
C GLY A 268 16.83 -30.16 -1.89
N THR A 269 17.62 -29.66 -0.94
CA THR A 269 17.09 -29.02 0.28
C THR A 269 16.10 -27.92 -0.10
N PRO A 270 14.91 -27.83 0.52
CA PRO A 270 13.98 -26.74 0.24
C PRO A 270 14.61 -25.42 0.70
N LYS A 271 15.01 -24.56 -0.25
CA LYS A 271 15.35 -23.16 0.02
C LYS A 271 14.09 -22.50 0.56
N GLN A 272 14.09 -22.24 1.87
CA GLN A 272 13.15 -21.36 2.53
C GLN A 272 13.18 -19.98 1.85
N SER A 273 12.09 -19.65 1.15
CA SER A 273 11.78 -18.27 0.80
C SER A 273 11.57 -17.49 2.09
N GLY A 274 12.22 -16.33 2.22
CA GLY A 274 12.14 -15.48 3.39
C GLY A 274 10.69 -15.09 3.68
N LYS A 275 10.25 -15.35 4.91
CA LYS A 275 9.04 -14.78 5.49
C LYS A 275 9.28 -13.29 5.70
N ASP A 276 8.43 -12.43 5.14
CA ASP A 276 8.24 -11.12 5.74
C ASP A 276 7.66 -11.36 7.15
N GLU A 277 8.47 -11.07 8.19
CA GLU A 277 8.07 -11.31 9.56
C GLU A 277 6.97 -10.31 9.97
N THR A 278 5.77 -10.81 10.29
CA THR A 278 4.72 -10.05 10.98
C THR A 278 5.32 -9.29 12.17
N LEU A 279 5.22 -7.97 12.17
CA LEU A 279 5.87 -7.14 13.18
C LEU A 279 5.28 -7.39 14.57
N SER A 280 6.14 -7.66 15.54
CA SER A 280 5.74 -7.76 16.95
C SER A 280 5.19 -6.43 17.46
N ILE A 281 4.27 -6.48 18.43
CA ILE A 281 3.71 -5.32 19.16
C ILE A 281 4.78 -4.29 19.55
N MET A 282 5.94 -4.74 20.02
CA MET A 282 7.03 -3.87 20.45
C MET A 282 7.82 -3.26 19.28
N GLN A 283 7.82 -3.90 18.11
CA GLN A 283 8.49 -3.42 16.91
C GLN A 283 7.68 -2.33 16.20
N VAL A 284 6.35 -2.37 16.26
CA VAL A 284 5.46 -1.35 15.66
C VAL A 284 5.79 0.06 16.18
N PHE A 285 6.08 0.22 17.48
CA PHE A 285 6.43 1.51 18.08
C PHE A 285 7.90 1.91 17.91
N ARG A 286 8.75 1.02 17.36
CA ARG A 286 10.16 1.31 17.08
C ARG A 286 10.40 1.76 15.64
N HIS A 287 9.51 1.40 14.72
CA HIS A 287 9.55 1.87 13.35
C HIS A 287 8.88 3.24 13.22
N ALA A 288 9.65 4.24 12.77
CA ALA A 288 9.20 5.63 12.67
C ALA A 288 7.97 5.81 11.75
N ASP A 289 7.79 4.91 10.78
CA ASP A 289 6.72 4.96 9.79
C ASP A 289 5.38 4.47 10.39
N TYR A 290 5.38 3.37 11.14
CA TYR A 290 4.15 2.84 11.75
C TYR A 290 3.78 3.52 13.07
N GLN A 291 4.72 4.16 13.75
CA GLN A 291 4.46 4.79 15.05
C GLN A 291 3.40 5.89 14.97
N LYS A 292 3.41 6.74 13.93
CA LYS A 292 2.42 7.82 13.76
C LYS A 292 1.00 7.26 13.59
N ALA A 293 0.88 6.24 12.73
CA ALA A 293 -0.38 5.56 12.48
C ALA A 293 -0.90 4.84 13.73
N ALA A 294 -0.03 4.13 14.45
CA ALA A 294 -0.41 3.44 15.67
C ALA A 294 -0.88 4.41 16.77
N VAL A 295 -0.20 5.54 16.96
CA VAL A 295 -0.62 6.59 17.90
C VAL A 295 -2.00 7.15 17.53
N ALA A 296 -2.26 7.39 16.25
CA ALA A 296 -3.57 7.87 15.80
C ALA A 296 -4.70 6.88 16.15
N VAL A 297 -4.54 5.59 15.83
CA VAL A 297 -5.54 4.56 16.11
C VAL A 297 -5.77 4.40 17.62
N VAL A 298 -4.69 4.36 18.42
CA VAL A 298 -4.78 4.29 19.89
C VAL A 298 -5.54 5.48 20.46
N MET A 299 -5.23 6.70 20.01
CA MET A 299 -5.89 7.91 20.52
C MET A 299 -7.37 7.97 20.15
N VAL A 300 -7.76 7.48 18.97
CA VAL A 300 -9.17 7.35 18.58
C VAL A 300 -9.91 6.32 19.44
N MET A 301 -9.27 5.19 19.75
CA MET A 301 -9.83 4.17 20.67
C MET A 301 -9.97 4.68 22.11
N LEU A 302 -9.04 5.52 22.58
CA LEU A 302 -9.16 6.20 23.87
C LEU A 302 -10.30 7.23 23.84
N ALA A 303 -10.44 8.00 22.74
CA ALA A 303 -11.52 8.95 22.56
C ALA A 303 -12.90 8.28 22.63
N GLN A 304 -13.04 7.08 22.03
CA GLN A 304 -14.27 6.30 22.09
C GLN A 304 -14.72 6.04 23.53
N GLN A 305 -13.82 5.63 24.42
CA GLN A 305 -14.15 5.25 25.80
C GLN A 305 -14.26 6.47 26.73
N PHE A 306 -13.31 7.39 26.64
CA PHE A 306 -13.27 8.59 27.48
C PHE A 306 -14.25 9.69 27.05
N SER A 307 -14.94 9.52 25.93
CA SER A 307 -16.16 10.28 25.62
C SER A 307 -17.26 10.06 26.67
N GLY A 308 -17.21 8.95 27.42
CA GLY A 308 -18.14 8.65 28.52
C GLY A 308 -19.28 7.71 28.15
N ILE A 309 -19.29 7.08 26.97
CA ILE A 309 -20.39 6.19 26.53
C ILE A 309 -20.71 5.06 27.50
N ASN A 310 -19.70 4.45 28.13
CA ASN A 310 -19.90 3.38 29.11
C ASN A 310 -20.66 3.85 30.36
N SER A 311 -20.63 5.14 30.69
CA SER A 311 -21.43 5.66 31.81
C SER A 311 -22.93 5.43 31.60
N ILE A 312 -23.40 5.52 30.37
CA ILE A 312 -24.81 5.30 30.00
C ILE A 312 -25.05 3.82 29.73
N VAL A 313 -24.16 3.14 28.99
CA VAL A 313 -24.36 1.72 28.64
C VAL A 313 -24.32 0.81 29.88
N MET A 314 -23.38 1.04 30.81
CA MET A 314 -23.20 0.19 31.99
C MET A 314 -24.06 0.62 33.18
N TYR A 315 -24.41 1.90 33.30
CA TYR A 315 -25.11 2.45 34.48
C TYR A 315 -26.39 3.23 34.13
N GLY A 316 -26.90 3.11 32.89
CA GLY A 316 -28.01 3.90 32.38
C GLY A 316 -29.31 3.77 33.19
N VAL A 317 -29.67 2.56 33.63
CA VAL A 317 -30.87 2.34 34.46
C VAL A 317 -30.74 3.09 35.80
N SER A 318 -29.60 2.99 36.48
CA SER A 318 -29.36 3.67 37.75
C SER A 318 -29.31 5.19 37.60
N LEU A 319 -28.72 5.68 36.51
CA LEU A 319 -28.65 7.11 36.18
C LEU A 319 -30.06 7.69 35.91
N LEU A 320 -30.86 6.99 35.11
CA LEU A 320 -32.20 7.41 34.72
C LEU A 320 -33.22 7.23 35.86
N ALA A 321 -33.03 6.27 36.75
CA ALA A 321 -33.89 6.06 37.92
C ALA A 321 -33.92 7.29 38.84
N GLY A 322 -32.82 8.01 38.98
CA GLY A 322 -32.76 9.26 39.74
C GLY A 322 -33.41 10.47 39.05
N LEU A 323 -33.78 10.35 37.77
CA LEU A 323 -34.31 11.45 36.95
C LEU A 323 -35.78 11.25 36.55
N LEU A 324 -36.22 10.01 36.36
CA LEU A 324 -37.56 9.65 35.89
C LEU A 324 -38.09 8.43 36.67
N GLU A 325 -38.85 8.70 37.75
CA GLU A 325 -39.26 7.71 38.76
C GLU A 325 -40.17 6.58 38.23
N SER A 326 -40.86 6.74 37.10
CA SER A 326 -41.89 5.76 36.67
C SER A 326 -41.52 4.79 35.55
N ASN A 327 -40.43 4.99 34.78
CA ASN A 327 -40.15 4.18 33.57
C ASN A 327 -38.65 4.08 33.16
N SER A 328 -37.71 4.17 34.10
CA SER A 328 -36.26 4.23 33.79
C SER A 328 -35.71 3.03 32.97
N ALA A 329 -36.17 1.80 33.25
CA ALA A 329 -35.76 0.61 32.51
C ALA A 329 -36.27 0.62 31.06
N LEU A 330 -37.54 1.02 30.84
CA LEU A 330 -38.13 1.16 29.51
C LEU A 330 -37.45 2.26 28.70
N LEU A 331 -37.08 3.37 29.36
CA LEU A 331 -36.33 4.44 28.72
C LEU A 331 -34.92 3.99 28.31
N ASN A 332 -34.23 3.24 29.17
CA ASN A 332 -32.91 2.69 28.84
C ASN A 332 -32.98 1.74 27.63
N LEU A 333 -34.04 0.92 27.55
CA LEU A 333 -34.32 0.08 26.38
C LEU A 333 -34.55 0.92 25.11
N ALA A 334 -35.31 2.01 25.22
CA ALA A 334 -35.54 2.94 24.12
C ALA A 334 -34.27 3.64 23.65
N VAL A 335 -33.37 4.03 24.58
CA VAL A 335 -32.05 4.60 24.25
C VAL A 335 -31.20 3.60 23.47
N SER A 336 -31.17 2.32 23.89
CA SER A 336 -30.43 1.28 23.17
C SER A 336 -31.02 0.97 21.80
N ALA A 337 -32.35 0.94 21.67
CA ALA A 337 -33.03 0.76 20.39
C ALA A 337 -32.74 1.93 19.43
N LEU A 338 -32.79 3.17 19.93
CA LEU A 338 -32.43 4.36 19.17
C LEU A 338 -30.97 4.28 18.69
N ASN A 339 -30.05 3.83 19.55
CA ASN A 339 -28.64 3.68 19.18
C ASN A 339 -28.45 2.77 17.96
N ILE A 340 -29.19 1.64 17.90
CA ILE A 340 -29.15 0.75 16.72
C ILE A 340 -29.65 1.48 15.48
N ILE A 341 -30.81 2.15 15.57
CA ILE A 341 -31.42 2.86 14.43
C ILE A 341 -30.48 3.94 13.90
N VAL A 342 -29.89 4.75 14.79
CA VAL A 342 -28.96 5.82 14.41
C VAL A 342 -27.67 5.24 13.86
N THR A 343 -27.12 4.18 14.47
CA THR A 343 -25.90 3.53 13.96
C THR A 343 -26.12 2.96 12.56
N ALA A 344 -27.25 2.28 12.33
CA ALA A 344 -27.58 1.73 11.02
C ALA A 344 -27.85 2.81 9.97
N SER A 345 -28.49 3.92 10.35
CA SER A 345 -28.77 5.03 9.42
C SER A 345 -27.53 5.86 9.10
N CYS A 346 -26.59 5.98 10.05
CA CYS A 346 -25.31 6.64 9.87
C CYS A 346 -24.21 5.74 9.28
N ALA A 347 -24.42 4.42 9.17
CA ALA A 347 -23.41 3.50 8.60
C ALA A 347 -22.89 3.94 7.21
N PRO A 348 -23.73 4.39 6.25
CA PRO A 348 -23.25 4.89 4.95
C PRO A 348 -22.51 6.23 5.03
N LEU A 349 -22.57 6.94 6.17
CA LEU A 349 -21.99 8.27 6.33
C LEU A 349 -20.46 8.23 6.32
N ALA A 350 -19.86 7.16 6.86
CA ALA A 350 -18.41 6.98 6.87
C ALA A 350 -17.83 6.95 5.44
N ASP A 351 -18.56 6.36 4.49
CA ASP A 351 -18.17 6.29 3.08
C ASP A 351 -18.54 7.58 2.32
N LYS A 352 -19.60 8.30 2.73
CA LYS A 352 -20.03 9.55 2.08
C LYS A 352 -19.30 10.80 2.55
N LEU A 353 -19.13 11.02 3.85
CA LEU A 353 -18.50 12.23 4.40
C LEU A 353 -17.02 12.07 4.72
N GLY A 354 -16.55 10.83 4.87
CA GLY A 354 -15.19 10.54 5.32
C GLY A 354 -15.12 10.25 6.82
N ARG A 355 -14.03 9.57 7.21
CA ARG A 355 -13.87 9.01 8.56
C ARG A 355 -13.60 10.13 9.56
N LYS A 356 -12.73 11.09 9.21
CA LYS A 356 -12.34 12.21 10.09
C LYS A 356 -13.54 13.10 10.42
N VAL A 357 -14.35 13.42 9.42
CA VAL A 357 -15.56 14.22 9.60
C VAL A 357 -16.54 13.54 10.56
N CYS A 358 -16.79 12.24 10.39
CA CYS A 358 -17.68 11.50 11.27
C CYS A 358 -17.18 11.48 12.73
N LEU A 359 -15.88 11.28 12.96
CA LEU A 359 -15.27 11.31 14.29
C LEU A 359 -15.40 12.69 14.97
N LEU A 360 -15.11 13.76 14.23
CA LEU A 360 -15.20 15.13 14.75
C LEU A 360 -16.65 15.53 15.04
N SER A 361 -17.59 15.21 14.14
CA SER A 361 -19.02 15.42 14.37
C SER A 361 -19.51 14.67 15.61
N SER A 362 -19.09 13.40 15.77
CA SER A 362 -19.42 12.59 16.93
C SER A 362 -18.94 13.22 18.24
N LEU A 363 -17.66 13.63 18.31
CA LEU A 363 -17.09 14.30 19.49
C LEU A 363 -17.77 15.64 19.81
N ALA A 364 -18.12 16.43 18.80
CA ALA A 364 -18.83 17.69 18.99
C ALA A 364 -20.24 17.47 19.57
N ILE A 365 -20.99 16.51 19.01
CA ILE A 365 -22.34 16.17 19.50
C ILE A 365 -22.27 15.59 20.92
N MET A 366 -21.35 14.66 21.18
CA MET A 366 -21.20 14.06 22.51
C MET A 366 -20.72 15.07 23.56
N GLY A 367 -19.76 15.94 23.21
CA GLY A 367 -19.25 16.97 24.11
C GLY A 367 -20.33 18.00 24.48
N THR A 368 -21.08 18.49 23.49
CA THR A 368 -22.21 19.41 23.72
C THR A 368 -23.33 18.75 24.52
N SER A 369 -23.69 17.50 24.20
CA SER A 369 -24.70 16.74 24.93
C SER A 369 -24.28 16.44 26.37
N SER A 370 -22.99 16.23 26.63
CA SER A 370 -22.44 16.05 27.98
C SER A 370 -22.64 17.31 28.83
N LEU A 371 -22.43 18.50 28.26
CA LEU A 371 -22.69 19.77 28.95
C LEU A 371 -24.18 19.92 29.26
N LEU A 372 -25.06 19.61 28.31
CA LEU A 372 -26.50 19.64 28.52
C LEU A 372 -26.94 18.65 29.62
N LEU A 373 -26.34 17.46 29.65
CA LEU A 373 -26.62 16.45 30.67
C LEU A 373 -26.13 16.89 32.05
N ALA A 374 -24.93 17.48 32.14
CA ALA A 374 -24.41 18.06 33.39
C ALA A 374 -25.37 19.12 33.94
N ILE A 375 -25.81 20.05 33.10
CA ILE A 375 -26.76 21.12 33.46
C ILE A 375 -28.11 20.52 33.86
N GLY A 376 -28.62 19.56 33.09
CA GLY A 376 -29.89 18.88 33.34
C GLY A 376 -29.93 18.21 34.71
N ILE A 377 -28.85 17.49 35.09
CA ILE A 377 -28.75 16.83 36.39
C ILE A 377 -28.58 17.87 37.52
N ILE A 378 -27.70 18.86 37.37
CA ILE A 378 -27.43 19.86 38.41
C ILE A 378 -28.66 20.73 38.70
N LYS A 379 -29.42 21.09 37.65
CA LYS A 379 -30.65 21.88 37.76
C LYS A 379 -31.89 21.03 38.02
N ALA A 380 -31.75 19.70 38.11
CA ALA A 380 -32.84 18.75 38.27
C ALA A 380 -33.96 18.95 37.24
N ILE A 381 -33.60 19.06 35.95
CA ILE A 381 -34.53 19.19 34.81
C ILE A 381 -34.58 17.83 34.09
N PRO A 382 -35.59 16.97 34.35
CA PRO A 382 -35.64 15.60 33.82
C PRO A 382 -35.71 15.55 32.29
N VAL A 383 -36.52 16.41 31.67
CA VAL A 383 -36.71 16.45 30.21
C VAL A 383 -35.41 16.78 29.49
N LEU A 384 -34.67 17.78 29.99
CA LEU A 384 -33.38 18.17 29.42
C LEU A 384 -32.37 17.03 29.53
N SER A 385 -32.33 16.35 30.68
CA SER A 385 -31.43 15.21 30.91
C SER A 385 -31.76 14.05 29.97
N ALA A 386 -33.05 13.74 29.77
CA ALA A 386 -33.49 12.69 28.86
C ALA A 386 -33.12 13.01 27.39
N VAL A 387 -33.40 14.23 26.93
CA VAL A 387 -33.01 14.67 25.57
C VAL A 387 -31.49 14.65 25.41
N ALA A 388 -30.74 15.12 26.41
CA ALA A 388 -29.29 15.11 26.38
C ALA A 388 -28.72 13.68 26.30
N VAL A 389 -29.28 12.70 27.02
CA VAL A 389 -28.89 11.28 26.90
C VAL A 389 -29.15 10.75 25.49
N LEU A 390 -30.30 11.05 24.90
CA LEU A 390 -30.64 10.62 23.53
C LEU A 390 -29.69 11.22 22.50
N LEU A 391 -29.39 12.52 22.61
CA LEU A 391 -28.44 13.20 21.73
C LEU A 391 -27.01 12.69 21.93
N PHE A 392 -26.61 12.42 23.17
CA PHE A 392 -25.30 11.87 23.49
C PHE A 392 -25.09 10.50 22.83
N VAL A 393 -26.06 9.59 22.98
CA VAL A 393 -25.99 8.25 22.38
C VAL A 393 -26.09 8.30 20.85
N SER A 394 -26.93 9.19 20.32
CA SER A 394 -27.00 9.42 18.87
C SER A 394 -25.69 9.99 18.32
N GLY A 395 -25.04 10.90 19.05
CA GLY A 395 -23.74 11.46 18.71
C GLY A 395 -22.65 10.41 18.64
N PHE A 396 -22.65 9.44 19.55
CA PHE A 396 -21.72 8.30 19.52
C PHE A 396 -21.88 7.48 18.24
N ALA A 397 -23.12 7.17 17.86
CA ALA A 397 -23.46 6.37 16.69
C ALA A 397 -23.02 6.99 15.35
N VAL A 398 -22.89 8.32 15.28
CA VAL A 398 -22.47 9.05 14.06
C VAL A 398 -21.04 8.72 13.64
N GLY A 399 -20.13 8.41 14.57
CA GLY A 399 -18.71 8.24 14.25
C GLY A 399 -17.92 7.39 15.24
N LEU A 400 -17.83 7.80 16.51
CA LEU A 400 -17.01 7.11 17.52
C LEU A 400 -17.44 5.66 17.78
N GLY A 401 -18.67 5.27 17.46
CA GLY A 401 -19.09 3.88 17.46
C GLY A 401 -18.41 3.06 16.36
N PRO A 402 -18.79 3.25 15.08
CA PRO A 402 -18.36 2.38 13.99
C PRO A 402 -16.94 2.63 13.48
N VAL A 403 -16.48 3.89 13.41
CA VAL A 403 -15.24 4.26 12.71
C VAL A 403 -13.96 3.72 13.36
N PRO A 404 -13.80 3.71 14.70
CA PRO A 404 -12.56 3.22 15.31
C PRO A 404 -12.19 1.78 14.91
N PHE A 405 -13.18 0.89 14.75
CA PHE A 405 -12.93 -0.52 14.45
C PHE A 405 -12.34 -0.77 13.05
N ILE A 406 -12.60 0.11 12.08
CA ILE A 406 -12.08 0.00 10.71
C ILE A 406 -10.78 0.79 10.50
N LEU A 407 -10.46 1.72 11.41
CA LEU A 407 -9.39 2.69 11.21
C LEU A 407 -7.99 2.05 11.17
N ALA A 408 -7.76 0.99 11.93
CA ALA A 408 -6.47 0.29 11.92
C ALA A 408 -6.13 -0.30 10.55
N SER A 409 -7.10 -0.95 9.90
CA SER A 409 -6.95 -1.54 8.56
C SER A 409 -6.84 -0.51 7.43
N GLU A 410 -7.16 0.75 7.70
CA GLU A 410 -7.03 1.85 6.72
C GLU A 410 -5.77 2.70 6.95
N LEU A 411 -5.31 2.84 8.20
CA LEU A 411 -4.15 3.66 8.55
C LEU A 411 -2.82 2.91 8.60
N VAL A 412 -2.83 1.57 8.67
CA VAL A 412 -1.63 0.74 8.82
C VAL A 412 -1.57 -0.31 7.72
N GLY A 413 -0.35 -0.56 7.21
CA GLY A 413 -0.10 -1.62 6.23
C GLY A 413 -0.40 -3.04 6.78
N PRO A 414 -0.53 -4.03 5.88
CA PRO A 414 -0.89 -5.40 6.24
C PRO A 414 0.08 -6.04 7.26
N ASP A 415 1.35 -5.65 7.26
CA ASP A 415 2.38 -6.24 8.13
C ASP A 415 2.25 -5.85 9.61
N ALA A 416 1.56 -4.74 9.89
CA ALA A 416 1.42 -4.16 11.23
C ALA A 416 -0.04 -3.96 11.68
N VAL A 417 -1.03 -4.25 10.83
CA VAL A 417 -2.46 -4.04 11.12
C VAL A 417 -2.91 -4.85 12.34
N ASP A 418 -2.52 -6.12 12.43
CA ASP A 418 -2.91 -7.04 13.51
C ASP A 418 -2.39 -6.57 14.87
N ALA A 419 -1.11 -6.19 14.92
CA ALA A 419 -0.43 -5.71 16.12
C ALA A 419 -0.98 -4.34 16.56
N THR A 420 -1.20 -3.42 15.61
CA THR A 420 -1.78 -2.10 15.88
C THR A 420 -3.18 -2.21 16.45
N GLN A 421 -4.04 -3.01 15.80
CA GLN A 421 -5.43 -3.21 16.24
C GLN A 421 -5.49 -3.80 17.65
N SER A 422 -4.61 -4.76 17.96
CA SER A 422 -4.53 -5.37 19.30
C SER A 422 -4.13 -4.38 20.38
N ILE A 423 -3.17 -3.50 20.12
CA ILE A 423 -2.72 -2.49 21.09
C ILE A 423 -3.76 -1.39 21.26
N ALA A 424 -4.36 -0.94 20.16
CA ALA A 424 -5.41 0.07 20.20
C ALA A 424 -6.64 -0.42 20.97
N LEU A 425 -7.06 -1.66 20.75
CA LEU A 425 -8.13 -2.27 21.55
C LEU A 425 -7.68 -2.62 22.97
N GLY A 426 -6.41 -2.94 23.21
CA GLY A 426 -5.87 -3.03 24.56
C GLY A 426 -6.01 -1.70 25.32
N ALA A 427 -5.68 -0.58 24.67
CA ALA A 427 -5.88 0.76 25.23
C ALA A 427 -7.38 1.07 25.43
N ASN A 428 -8.24 0.65 24.50
CA ASN A 428 -9.69 0.71 24.64
C ASN A 428 -10.15 -0.01 25.91
N TRP A 429 -9.77 -1.27 26.13
CA TRP A 429 -10.15 -2.04 27.31
C TRP A 429 -9.63 -1.45 28.62
N ILE A 430 -8.41 -0.91 28.62
CA ILE A 430 -7.88 -0.18 29.78
C ILE A 430 -8.75 1.05 30.10
N ALA A 431 -9.11 1.83 29.08
CA ALA A 431 -9.99 2.98 29.26
C ALA A 431 -11.41 2.56 29.70
N THR A 432 -11.95 1.47 29.14
CA THR A 432 -13.22 0.86 29.58
C THR A 432 -13.17 0.51 31.06
N PHE A 433 -12.10 -0.16 31.52
CA PHE A 433 -11.91 -0.50 32.92
C PHE A 433 -11.85 0.74 33.81
N ILE A 434 -11.09 1.77 33.42
CA ILE A 434 -10.99 3.03 34.17
C ILE A 434 -12.38 3.68 34.29
N VAL A 435 -13.11 3.83 33.19
CA VAL A 435 -14.45 4.43 33.23
C VAL A 435 -15.39 3.59 34.08
N ALA A 436 -15.41 2.26 33.89
CA ALA A 436 -16.28 1.36 34.63
C ALA A 436 -16.03 1.44 36.15
N GLN A 437 -14.76 1.39 36.57
CA GLN A 437 -14.40 1.36 37.99
C GLN A 437 -14.57 2.72 38.68
N PHE A 438 -14.15 3.81 38.04
CA PHE A 438 -14.09 5.12 38.69
C PHE A 438 -15.35 5.96 38.48
N PHE A 439 -16.19 5.68 37.47
CA PHE A 439 -17.40 6.46 37.22
C PHE A 439 -18.39 6.44 38.41
N PRO A 440 -18.75 5.29 39.02
CA PRO A 440 -19.66 5.29 40.16
C PRO A 440 -19.12 6.11 41.35
N LEU A 441 -17.80 6.03 41.59
CA LEU A 441 -17.12 6.74 42.66
C LEU A 441 -17.10 8.26 42.42
N ALA A 442 -16.84 8.67 41.17
CA ALA A 442 -16.89 10.05 40.74
C ALA A 442 -18.33 10.59 40.81
N SER A 443 -19.31 9.83 40.32
CA SER A 443 -20.73 10.20 40.31
C SER A 443 -21.28 10.38 41.73
N ALA A 444 -20.90 9.51 42.67
CA ALA A 444 -21.30 9.64 44.07
C ALA A 444 -20.79 10.93 44.74
N LYS A 445 -19.61 11.45 44.35
CA LYS A 445 -19.04 12.68 44.94
C LYS A 445 -19.38 13.95 44.18
N LEU A 446 -19.42 13.87 42.84
CA LEU A 446 -19.52 15.02 41.94
C LEU A 446 -20.92 15.17 41.35
N HIS A 447 -21.80 14.17 41.52
CA HIS A 447 -23.13 14.11 40.90
C HIS A 447 -23.04 14.42 39.39
N GLY A 448 -23.92 15.29 38.87
CA GLY A 448 -23.92 15.70 37.46
C GLY A 448 -22.63 16.38 36.98
N LYS A 449 -21.75 16.86 37.87
CA LYS A 449 -20.50 17.53 37.47
C LYS A 449 -19.50 16.59 36.79
N VAL A 450 -19.64 15.27 36.94
CA VAL A 450 -18.80 14.29 36.21
C VAL A 450 -18.88 14.50 34.69
N TYR A 451 -20.03 14.91 34.17
CA TYR A 451 -20.20 15.12 32.73
C TYR A 451 -19.45 16.35 32.19
N PHE A 452 -19.00 17.29 33.04
CA PHE A 452 -18.05 18.32 32.61
C PHE A 452 -16.67 17.73 32.28
N ILE A 453 -16.27 16.66 32.97
CA ILE A 453 -15.01 15.96 32.69
C ILE A 453 -15.08 15.31 31.30
N PHE A 454 -16.19 14.64 30.99
CA PHE A 454 -16.40 14.05 29.66
C PHE A 454 -16.49 15.11 28.55
N ALA A 455 -17.10 16.26 28.81
CA ALA A 455 -17.10 17.38 27.86
C ALA A 455 -15.67 17.91 27.60
N ALA A 456 -14.87 18.10 28.63
CA ALA A 456 -13.48 18.55 28.51
C ALA A 456 -12.60 17.53 27.76
N LEU A 457 -12.74 16.24 28.08
CA LEU A 457 -12.04 15.16 27.38
C LEU A 457 -12.47 15.10 25.91
N SER A 458 -13.76 15.25 25.62
CA SER A 458 -14.26 15.28 24.23
C SER A 458 -13.67 16.46 23.44
N ALA A 459 -13.53 17.63 24.06
CA ALA A 459 -12.87 18.79 23.43
C ALA A 459 -11.37 18.54 23.18
N PHE A 460 -10.68 17.91 24.12
CA PHE A 460 -9.28 17.51 23.95
C PHE A 460 -9.10 16.55 22.77
N PHE A 461 -9.91 15.48 22.71
CA PHE A 461 -9.85 14.53 21.60
C PHE A 461 -10.28 15.16 20.27
N PHE A 462 -11.23 16.10 20.29
CA PHE A 462 -11.61 16.85 19.09
C PHE A 462 -10.43 17.64 18.53
N ALA A 463 -9.69 18.34 19.39
CA ALA A 463 -8.49 19.08 18.99
C ALA A 463 -7.37 18.15 18.51
N PHE A 464 -7.16 17.02 19.18
CA PHE A 464 -6.15 16.05 18.77
C PHE A 464 -6.48 15.41 17.41
N ILE A 465 -7.72 14.94 17.22
CA ILE A 465 -8.14 14.30 15.96
C ILE A 465 -8.16 15.30 14.81
N SER A 466 -8.54 16.55 15.05
CA SER A 466 -8.54 17.57 13.99
C SER A 466 -7.13 17.87 13.49
N TRP A 467 -6.13 17.89 14.39
CA TRP A 467 -4.74 18.19 14.05
C TRP A 467 -3.94 16.97 13.57
N TYR A 468 -4.03 15.82 14.25
CA TYR A 468 -3.09 14.70 14.09
C TYR A 468 -3.62 13.58 13.18
N VAL A 469 -4.94 13.35 13.13
CA VAL A 469 -5.51 12.21 12.38
C VAL A 469 -5.80 12.63 10.93
N PRO A 470 -5.23 11.96 9.92
CA PRO A 470 -5.51 12.23 8.51
C PRO A 470 -6.86 11.65 8.06
N GLU A 471 -7.35 12.08 6.90
CA GLU A 471 -8.54 11.50 6.26
C GLU A 471 -8.17 10.27 5.43
N THR A 472 -8.89 9.17 5.61
CA THR A 472 -8.65 7.89 4.91
C THR A 472 -9.54 7.69 3.70
N LYS A 473 -10.64 8.45 3.59
CA LYS A 473 -11.57 8.30 2.47
C LYS A 473 -10.90 8.56 1.12
N GLY A 474 -11.07 7.62 0.19
CA GLY A 474 -10.59 7.74 -1.18
C GLY A 474 -9.09 7.47 -1.35
N LYS A 475 -8.42 6.99 -0.29
CA LYS A 475 -7.02 6.59 -0.29
C LYS A 475 -6.92 5.09 -0.47
N LYS A 476 -5.99 4.62 -1.31
CA LYS A 476 -5.84 3.20 -1.63
C LYS A 476 -5.19 2.43 -0.48
N ASN A 477 -4.08 2.94 0.03
CA ASN A 477 -3.25 2.28 1.04
C ASN A 477 -2.79 3.25 2.14
N ALA A 478 -2.34 2.72 3.28
CA ALA A 478 -1.80 3.48 4.41
C ALA A 478 -0.71 4.50 3.99
N ASP A 479 0.12 4.15 3.00
CA ASP A 479 1.19 5.01 2.49
C ASP A 479 0.67 6.30 1.85
N GLU A 480 -0.49 6.23 1.18
CA GLU A 480 -1.14 7.39 0.54
C GLU A 480 -1.84 8.30 1.57
N VAL A 481 -2.12 7.79 2.76
CA VAL A 481 -2.75 8.53 3.86
C VAL A 481 -1.75 9.40 4.61
N TRP A 482 -0.53 8.89 4.81
CA TRP A 482 0.50 9.55 5.61
C TRP A 482 1.57 10.29 4.79
N GLU A 483 1.50 10.25 3.45
CA GLU A 483 2.50 10.83 2.54
C GLU A 483 3.93 10.33 2.85
N PHE A 484 4.09 9.04 3.17
CA PHE A 484 5.42 8.44 3.25
C PHE A 484 6.05 8.42 1.84
N PRO A 485 7.37 8.65 1.69
CA PRO A 485 8.03 8.44 0.41
C PRO A 485 7.76 6.99 -0.02
N PRO A 486 7.26 6.76 -1.24
CA PRO A 486 6.64 5.49 -1.58
C PRO A 486 7.65 4.34 -1.48
N HIS A 487 7.38 3.39 -0.60
CA HIS A 487 7.80 2.02 -0.85
C HIS A 487 7.12 1.58 -2.16
N PHE A 488 7.93 1.15 -3.13
CA PHE A 488 7.50 0.83 -4.49
C PHE A 488 6.40 -0.25 -4.50
N SER A 489 5.16 0.17 -4.76
CA SER A 489 4.10 -0.67 -5.32
C SER A 489 3.34 0.18 -6.34
N PRO A 490 3.28 -0.21 -7.62
CA PRO A 490 2.75 0.63 -8.68
C PRO A 490 1.22 0.51 -8.73
N HIS A 491 0.49 1.51 -8.22
CA HIS A 491 -0.91 1.69 -8.61
C HIS A 491 -1.14 3.11 -9.12
N LEU A 492 -1.28 3.21 -10.45
CA LEU A 492 -1.86 4.39 -11.11
C LEU A 492 -3.20 4.74 -10.45
N SER A 493 -3.37 6.01 -10.06
CA SER A 493 -4.67 6.53 -9.61
C SER A 493 -5.54 6.88 -10.82
N SER A 494 -6.75 6.34 -10.79
CA SER A 494 -7.85 6.62 -11.69
C SER A 494 -8.55 7.88 -11.17
N ALA A 495 -8.23 9.04 -11.74
CA ALA A 495 -9.04 10.26 -11.58
C ALA A 495 -8.77 11.28 -12.69
N ALA A 496 -9.23 10.99 -13.91
CA ALA A 496 -9.43 11.99 -14.96
C ALA A 496 -10.51 11.49 -15.94
N ARG A 497 -11.72 11.29 -15.43
CA ARG A 497 -12.95 11.27 -16.21
C ARG A 497 -13.94 12.12 -15.45
N ASP A 498 -14.13 13.36 -15.91
CA ASP A 498 -15.45 13.91 -16.22
C ASP A 498 -15.30 15.33 -16.78
N GLY A 499 -16.04 15.61 -17.86
CA GLY A 499 -16.47 16.96 -18.22
C GLY A 499 -15.60 17.76 -19.19
N PHE A 500 -15.78 17.50 -20.49
CA PHE A 500 -15.58 18.51 -21.52
C PHE A 500 -16.68 19.59 -21.38
N ASP A 501 -16.31 20.87 -21.49
CA ASP A 501 -17.14 21.83 -22.23
C ASP A 501 -16.29 22.95 -22.82
N PHE A 502 -16.43 23.12 -24.14
CA PHE A 502 -15.75 24.11 -24.96
C PHE A 502 -16.57 25.40 -24.99
N GLN A 503 -15.99 26.53 -24.62
CA GLN A 503 -16.47 27.84 -25.09
C GLN A 503 -15.34 28.87 -25.11
N THR A 504 -14.79 29.11 -26.30
CA THR A 504 -14.13 30.38 -26.65
C THR A 504 -15.19 31.45 -26.90
N PRO A 505 -14.93 32.71 -26.51
CA PRO A 505 -14.80 33.71 -27.58
C PRO A 505 -13.61 34.66 -27.40
N ALA A 506 -13.09 35.05 -28.55
CA ALA A 506 -12.03 36.01 -28.78
C ALA A 506 -12.42 37.45 -28.37
N LEU A 507 -11.41 38.25 -28.01
CA LEU A 507 -11.38 39.69 -28.20
C LEU A 507 -9.91 40.15 -28.30
N ASN A 508 -9.49 40.48 -29.52
CA ASN A 508 -8.36 41.38 -29.80
C ASN A 508 -8.77 42.80 -29.33
N VAL A 509 -7.90 43.71 -28.88
CA VAL A 509 -6.92 44.47 -29.68
C VAL A 509 -6.19 45.45 -28.70
N GLU A 510 -4.96 45.84 -29.08
CA GLU A 510 -4.20 47.07 -28.73
C GLU A 510 -3.17 47.07 -27.58
N THR A 511 -1.90 46.93 -27.97
CA THR A 511 -0.68 47.42 -27.29
C THR A 511 -0.44 48.90 -27.58
N PRO A 512 0.22 49.67 -26.68
CA PRO A 512 1.65 49.93 -26.93
C PRO A 512 2.55 50.10 -25.69
N GLY A 513 3.80 49.63 -25.82
CA GLY A 513 5.01 50.24 -25.26
C GLY A 513 5.43 49.87 -23.82
N HIS A 514 6.35 48.92 -23.68
CA HIS A 514 7.75 49.18 -23.27
C HIS A 514 8.51 47.86 -23.03
N GLU A 515 9.70 47.80 -23.65
CA GLU A 515 10.90 47.05 -23.26
C GLU A 515 10.83 45.51 -23.26
N GLY A 516 11.65 44.93 -24.15
CA GLY A 516 11.79 43.49 -24.31
C GLY A 516 12.68 42.86 -23.25
N ASP A 517 12.52 41.55 -23.09
CA ASP A 517 13.66 40.64 -23.04
C ASP A 517 13.24 39.21 -23.44
N ASP A 518 14.06 38.61 -24.30
CA ASP A 518 13.94 37.26 -24.85
C ASP A 518 14.15 36.21 -23.75
N ALA A 519 13.09 35.51 -23.32
CA ALA A 519 13.21 34.30 -22.50
C ALA A 519 13.28 33.06 -23.39
N ARG A 520 14.48 32.68 -23.85
CA ARG A 520 14.76 31.35 -24.42
C ARG A 520 15.94 30.66 -23.73
N ASN A 521 15.70 29.40 -23.35
CA ASN A 521 16.63 28.28 -23.18
C ASN A 521 17.70 28.35 -22.08
N GLY A 522 17.31 28.01 -20.85
CA GLY A 522 18.21 27.41 -19.85
C GLY A 522 18.32 25.88 -20.04
N PRO A 523 19.38 25.22 -19.53
CA PRO A 523 19.48 23.76 -19.57
C PRO A 523 18.33 23.12 -18.77
N PRO A 524 17.83 21.94 -19.19
CA PRO A 524 16.73 21.27 -18.51
C PRO A 524 17.11 20.88 -17.07
N PRO A 525 16.18 21.01 -16.09
CA PRO A 525 16.36 20.45 -14.75
C PRO A 525 16.49 18.92 -14.78
N SER A 526 17.19 18.38 -13.77
CA SER A 526 17.49 16.96 -13.54
C SER A 526 16.29 16.04 -13.83
N ILE A 527 16.53 14.96 -14.57
CA ILE A 527 15.48 14.03 -15.04
C ILE A 527 15.07 13.05 -13.93
N ILE A 528 15.85 12.93 -12.84
CA ILE A 528 15.68 11.87 -11.81
C ILE A 528 15.53 12.42 -10.37
N SER A 529 15.38 13.74 -10.20
CA SER A 529 15.35 14.38 -8.87
C SER A 529 14.22 15.41 -8.76
N PRO A 530 13.41 15.45 -7.69
CA PRO A 530 12.50 16.56 -7.46
C PRO A 530 13.31 17.84 -7.30
N ALA A 531 12.81 18.93 -7.89
CA ALA A 531 13.40 20.25 -7.77
C ALA A 531 13.30 20.75 -6.32
N PHE A 532 14.31 20.42 -5.51
CA PHE A 532 14.56 21.09 -4.23
C PHE A 532 16.00 21.60 -4.20
N THR A 533 16.19 22.77 -4.79
CA THR A 533 17.25 23.70 -4.39
C THR A 533 16.59 25.09 -4.26
N PRO A 534 16.88 25.87 -3.21
CA PRO A 534 16.19 27.12 -2.88
C PRO A 534 16.40 28.18 -3.98
N PRO A 535 15.53 29.22 -4.06
CA PRO A 535 15.55 30.16 -5.16
C PRO A 535 16.89 30.89 -5.24
N ALA A 536 17.58 30.76 -6.38
CA ALA A 536 18.72 31.61 -6.69
C ALA A 536 18.24 33.05 -6.91
N THR A 537 18.87 33.96 -6.17
CA THR A 537 18.79 35.42 -6.27
C THR A 537 19.11 35.88 -7.72
N PRO A 538 18.45 36.95 -8.23
CA PRO A 538 18.57 37.34 -9.63
C PRO A 538 19.89 38.05 -9.94
N GLY A 539 20.46 37.78 -11.11
CA GLY A 539 21.50 38.59 -11.74
C GLY A 539 22.73 37.80 -12.20
N MET A 540 22.78 37.49 -13.50
CA MET A 540 23.94 37.60 -14.41
C MET A 540 23.77 36.63 -15.59
N SER A 541 23.72 37.21 -16.78
CA SER A 541 23.67 36.58 -18.10
C SER A 541 25.08 36.32 -18.66
N THR A 542 25.21 35.26 -19.49
CA THR A 542 26.09 35.01 -20.68
C THR A 542 26.76 33.61 -20.73
N PRO A 543 27.17 33.07 -21.91
CA PRO A 543 26.71 33.30 -23.28
C PRO A 543 26.13 32.05 -23.99
N SER A 544 25.59 32.32 -25.18
CA SER A 544 24.80 31.53 -26.13
C SER A 544 25.55 30.46 -26.94
N HIS A 545 24.82 29.39 -27.27
CA HIS A 545 25.12 28.19 -28.10
C HIS A 545 25.73 26.98 -27.37
N PRO A 546 24.97 25.87 -27.18
CA PRO A 546 25.56 24.62 -26.70
C PRO A 546 26.43 24.03 -27.82
N GLN A 547 27.74 23.96 -27.58
CA GLN A 547 28.67 23.25 -28.48
C GLN A 547 28.48 21.74 -28.33
N PRO A 548 28.57 20.96 -29.42
CA PRO A 548 28.58 19.50 -29.34
C PRO A 548 29.76 19.02 -28.48
N PRO A 549 29.59 17.94 -27.70
CA PRO A 549 30.63 17.48 -26.78
C PRO A 549 31.87 17.03 -27.56
N ARG A 550 33.06 17.41 -27.08
CA ARG A 550 34.34 16.98 -27.68
C ARG A 550 34.41 15.45 -27.69
N SER A 551 34.52 14.87 -28.89
CA SER A 551 34.72 13.44 -29.11
C SER A 551 36.15 13.16 -29.59
N ILE A 552 36.65 11.97 -29.28
CA ILE A 552 37.96 11.49 -29.73
C ILE A 552 37.70 10.23 -30.55
N PRO A 553 38.15 10.15 -31.82
CA PRO A 553 38.07 8.93 -32.60
C PRO A 553 38.75 7.77 -31.87
N VAL A 554 38.09 6.62 -31.83
CA VAL A 554 38.66 5.39 -31.28
C VAL A 554 38.94 4.44 -32.42
N ASP A 555 40.20 4.02 -32.55
CA ASP A 555 40.56 2.90 -33.40
C ASP A 555 41.02 1.71 -32.56
N THR A 556 40.10 0.81 -32.28
CA THR A 556 40.35 -0.44 -31.54
C THR A 556 40.99 -1.54 -32.39
N SER A 557 41.22 -1.31 -33.70
CA SER A 557 41.90 -2.27 -34.58
C SER A 557 43.43 -2.28 -34.36
N LEU A 558 43.97 -1.20 -33.78
CA LEU A 558 45.37 -1.10 -33.39
C LEU A 558 45.60 -1.91 -32.10
N ARG A 559 46.62 -2.79 -32.09
CA ARG A 559 47.01 -3.54 -30.87
C ARG A 559 47.57 -2.55 -29.84
N SER A 560 46.92 -2.44 -28.68
CA SER A 560 47.48 -1.73 -27.51
C SER A 560 48.20 -2.71 -26.57
N ASP A 561 49.22 -2.22 -25.86
CA ASP A 561 50.01 -2.96 -24.86
C ASP A 561 49.29 -3.14 -23.51
N THR A 562 48.01 -2.74 -23.41
CA THR A 562 47.23 -2.85 -22.18
C THR A 562 46.45 -4.18 -22.11
N PRO A 563 46.39 -4.84 -20.94
CA PRO A 563 45.59 -6.06 -20.76
C PRO A 563 44.13 -5.81 -21.16
N ARG A 564 43.58 -6.66 -22.04
CA ARG A 564 42.16 -6.58 -22.42
C ARG A 564 41.28 -7.17 -21.32
N PRO A 565 40.08 -6.61 -21.08
CA PRO A 565 39.14 -7.21 -20.12
C PRO A 565 38.71 -8.60 -20.58
N ASP A 566 38.49 -9.52 -19.63
CA ASP A 566 37.95 -10.84 -19.92
C ASP A 566 36.51 -10.71 -20.44
N LEU A 567 36.32 -11.07 -21.72
CA LEU A 567 35.02 -11.05 -22.38
C LEU A 567 34.33 -12.40 -22.20
N LEU A 568 33.00 -12.38 -22.16
CA LEU A 568 32.23 -13.62 -22.19
C LEU A 568 32.48 -14.33 -23.52
N PRO A 569 32.71 -15.66 -23.52
CA PRO A 569 32.99 -16.42 -24.74
C PRO A 569 31.80 -16.45 -25.71
N LYS A 570 30.58 -16.26 -25.19
CA LYS A 570 29.34 -16.14 -25.99
C LYS A 570 28.48 -15.03 -25.39
N LEU A 571 27.90 -14.19 -26.25
CA LEU A 571 26.99 -13.14 -25.81
C LEU A 571 25.68 -13.71 -25.25
N PRO A 572 25.09 -13.06 -24.23
CA PRO A 572 23.76 -13.40 -23.70
C PRO A 572 22.67 -13.28 -24.76
N ILE A 573 21.60 -14.06 -24.60
CA ILE A 573 20.36 -13.90 -25.37
C ILE A 573 19.51 -12.87 -24.64
N VAL A 574 19.03 -11.88 -25.37
CA VAL A 574 18.16 -10.82 -24.84
C VAL A 574 16.88 -10.71 -25.66
N GLU A 575 15.78 -10.39 -24.98
CA GLU A 575 14.49 -10.14 -25.62
C GLU A 575 13.86 -8.90 -24.99
N CYS A 576 13.46 -7.93 -25.83
CA CYS A 576 12.72 -6.76 -25.40
C CYS A 576 11.26 -7.13 -25.16
N GLU A 577 10.85 -7.14 -23.90
CA GLU A 577 9.51 -7.55 -23.51
C GLU A 577 8.48 -6.47 -23.79
N VAL A 578 8.78 -5.22 -23.47
CA VAL A 578 7.83 -4.09 -23.60
C VAL A 578 8.55 -2.77 -23.88
N ARG A 579 7.86 -1.87 -24.59
CA ARG A 579 8.30 -0.47 -24.80
C ARG A 579 7.18 0.53 -24.57
N ALA A 580 7.47 1.62 -23.86
CA ALA A 580 6.53 2.73 -23.68
C ALA A 580 7.18 4.09 -23.98
N ARG A 581 6.37 5.03 -24.50
CA ARG A 581 6.75 6.45 -24.63
C ARG A 581 6.61 7.13 -23.26
N ILE A 582 7.67 7.76 -22.79
CA ILE A 582 7.70 8.53 -21.54
C ILE A 582 7.83 10.01 -21.88
N PRO A 583 6.78 10.83 -21.66
CA PRO A 583 6.90 12.28 -21.74
C PRO A 583 7.74 12.81 -20.57
N THR A 584 8.67 13.71 -20.85
CA THR A 584 9.49 14.36 -19.80
C THR A 584 8.92 15.73 -19.43
N THR A 585 9.22 16.22 -18.22
CA THR A 585 8.82 17.55 -17.72
C THR A 585 9.40 18.70 -18.54
N THR A 586 10.42 18.43 -19.35
CA THR A 586 11.12 19.37 -20.21
C THR A 586 10.57 19.40 -21.64
N GLY A 587 9.51 18.64 -21.93
CA GLY A 587 8.88 18.56 -23.24
C GLY A 587 9.57 17.62 -24.24
N HIS A 588 10.72 17.05 -23.88
CA HIS A 588 11.38 15.99 -24.66
C HIS A 588 10.66 14.65 -24.48
N GLU A 589 10.86 13.73 -25.42
CA GLU A 589 10.26 12.40 -25.39
C GLU A 589 11.35 11.33 -25.42
N MET A 590 11.20 10.33 -24.55
CA MET A 590 12.06 9.15 -24.55
C MET A 590 11.21 7.88 -24.61
N TRP A 591 11.83 6.78 -25.02
CA TRP A 591 11.23 5.46 -25.12
C TRP A 591 11.93 4.53 -24.16
N LEU A 592 11.20 4.02 -23.17
CA LEU A 592 11.73 3.05 -22.23
C LEU A 592 11.46 1.64 -22.75
N HIS A 593 12.52 0.84 -22.87
CA HIS A 593 12.46 -0.56 -23.27
C HIS A 593 12.87 -1.43 -22.07
N VAL A 594 12.12 -2.50 -21.80
CA VAL A 594 12.44 -3.48 -20.77
C VAL A 594 12.92 -4.76 -21.45
N TYR A 595 14.06 -5.27 -21.01
CA TYR A 595 14.72 -6.46 -21.55
C TYR A 595 14.78 -7.58 -20.51
N ARG A 596 14.46 -8.79 -20.97
CA ARG A 596 14.76 -10.05 -20.30
C ARG A 596 15.96 -10.72 -20.94
N ASN A 597 16.67 -11.55 -20.18
CA ASN A 597 17.87 -12.24 -20.64
C ASN A 597 17.98 -13.66 -20.07
N ASN A 598 19.00 -14.40 -20.52
CA ASN A 598 19.25 -15.79 -20.11
C ASN A 598 20.43 -15.97 -19.13
N VAL A 599 21.01 -14.89 -18.61
CA VAL A 599 22.17 -14.90 -17.70
C VAL A 599 21.78 -14.58 -16.27
N ASP A 600 20.81 -13.69 -16.07
CA ASP A 600 20.23 -13.41 -14.77
C ASP A 600 18.69 -13.27 -14.85
N THR A 601 18.07 -13.14 -13.67
CA THR A 601 16.61 -12.96 -13.54
C THR A 601 16.22 -11.49 -13.44
N LYS A 602 17.10 -10.56 -13.80
CA LYS A 602 16.85 -9.13 -13.67
C LYS A 602 16.29 -8.57 -14.97
N GLU A 603 15.39 -7.60 -14.83
CA GLU A 603 14.94 -6.78 -15.94
C GLU A 603 15.93 -5.63 -16.17
N HIS A 604 16.47 -5.52 -17.37
CA HIS A 604 17.38 -4.45 -17.76
C HIS A 604 16.66 -3.44 -18.64
N LEU A 605 17.08 -2.18 -18.59
CA LEU A 605 16.37 -1.10 -19.29
C LEU A 605 17.23 -0.51 -20.41
N ALA A 606 16.59 -0.15 -21.51
CA ALA A 606 17.18 0.77 -22.49
C ALA A 606 16.31 2.03 -22.60
N ILE A 607 16.90 3.17 -22.26
CA ILE A 607 16.28 4.50 -22.39
C ILE A 607 16.71 5.07 -23.73
N VAL A 608 15.78 5.14 -24.68
CA VAL A 608 16.05 5.50 -26.07
C VAL A 608 15.49 6.88 -26.38
N PHE A 609 16.33 7.75 -26.92
CA PHE A 609 16.00 9.09 -27.37
C PHE A 609 15.95 9.09 -28.89
N GLY A 610 14.81 9.51 -29.45
CA GLY A 610 14.53 9.45 -30.89
C GLY A 610 13.67 8.25 -31.30
N GLY A 611 12.89 8.41 -32.38
CA GLY A 611 11.91 7.41 -32.82
C GLY A 611 12.42 6.37 -33.82
N HIS A 612 13.69 6.44 -34.21
CA HIS A 612 14.29 5.61 -35.27
C HIS A 612 15.11 4.42 -34.74
N ILE A 613 15.54 4.46 -33.47
CA ILE A 613 16.19 3.33 -32.80
C ILE A 613 15.09 2.38 -32.31
N ARG A 614 15.11 1.12 -32.76
CA ARG A 614 14.05 0.15 -32.51
C ARG A 614 14.63 -1.23 -32.23
N SER A 615 13.98 -1.95 -31.31
CA SER A 615 14.32 -3.32 -30.97
C SER A 615 13.79 -4.31 -32.01
N ARG A 616 14.66 -5.19 -32.51
CA ARG A 616 14.33 -6.28 -33.44
C ARG A 616 13.41 -7.31 -32.78
N SER A 617 13.71 -7.72 -31.55
CA SER A 617 12.89 -8.66 -30.80
C SER A 617 11.53 -8.08 -30.40
N LEU A 618 11.45 -6.78 -30.09
CA LEU A 618 10.18 -6.09 -29.87
C LEU A 618 9.33 -6.09 -31.15
N ASP A 619 9.93 -5.78 -32.29
CA ASP A 619 9.22 -5.69 -33.56
C ASP A 619 8.94 -7.05 -34.21
N ALA A 620 9.44 -8.16 -33.67
CA ALA A 620 9.09 -9.50 -34.13
C ALA A 620 7.61 -9.84 -33.85
N GLU A 621 6.98 -10.61 -34.74
CA GLU A 621 5.64 -11.18 -34.51
C GLU A 621 5.75 -12.38 -33.59
N ARG A 622 4.89 -12.43 -32.56
CA ARG A 622 4.81 -13.56 -31.63
C ARG A 622 3.64 -14.49 -32.01
N PRO A 623 3.78 -15.82 -31.87
CA PRO A 623 2.70 -16.75 -32.19
C PRO A 623 1.42 -16.46 -31.38
N GLY A 624 0.30 -16.29 -32.06
CA GLY A 624 -1.00 -16.01 -31.43
C GLY A 624 -1.21 -14.57 -30.96
N GLU A 625 -0.27 -13.65 -31.24
CA GLU A 625 -0.37 -12.23 -30.84
C GLU A 625 -1.45 -11.48 -31.62
N THR A 626 -2.36 -10.80 -30.93
CA THR A 626 -3.33 -9.90 -31.56
C THR A 626 -2.73 -8.50 -31.84
N GLU A 627 -3.33 -7.70 -32.71
CA GLU A 627 -2.89 -6.31 -32.92
C GLU A 627 -2.94 -5.46 -31.63
N LEU A 628 -3.90 -5.74 -30.73
CA LEU A 628 -3.97 -5.06 -29.44
C LEU A 628 -2.82 -5.48 -28.53
N ASP A 629 -2.47 -6.77 -28.47
CA ASP A 629 -1.32 -7.26 -27.71
C ASP A 629 -0.02 -6.64 -28.20
N ARG A 630 0.14 -6.57 -29.54
CA ARG A 630 1.29 -5.94 -30.19
C ARG A 630 1.41 -4.45 -29.87
N MET A 631 0.30 -3.72 -29.87
CA MET A 631 0.27 -2.31 -29.48
C MET A 631 0.53 -2.11 -27.97
N THR A 632 -0.04 -2.97 -27.12
CA THR A 632 0.11 -2.92 -25.65
C THR A 632 1.54 -3.23 -25.23
N ARG A 633 2.19 -4.15 -25.94
CA ARG A 633 3.62 -4.45 -25.83
C ARG A 633 4.53 -3.31 -26.30
N GLY A 634 3.99 -2.36 -27.04
CA GLY A 634 4.77 -1.23 -27.55
C GLY A 634 5.34 -1.41 -28.94
N ALA A 635 5.05 -2.53 -29.63
CA ALA A 635 5.56 -2.86 -30.96
C ALA A 635 4.77 -2.15 -32.08
N TYR A 636 4.71 -0.81 -32.01
CA TYR A 636 3.98 0.05 -32.96
C TYR A 636 4.85 1.19 -33.50
N VAL A 637 4.41 1.85 -34.56
CA VAL A 637 5.06 3.05 -35.12
C VAL A 637 4.18 4.29 -34.90
N GLY A 638 4.80 5.44 -34.60
CA GLY A 638 4.09 6.71 -34.37
C GLY A 638 3.49 6.84 -32.97
N ARG A 639 2.46 7.67 -32.81
CA ARG A 639 1.77 7.88 -31.52
C ARG A 639 0.48 7.06 -31.43
N LEU A 640 0.21 6.49 -30.26
CA LEU A 640 -1.09 5.89 -29.98
C LEU A 640 -2.12 6.99 -29.72
N TYR A 641 -3.38 6.72 -30.10
CA TYR A 641 -4.54 7.56 -29.82
C TYR A 641 -5.76 6.66 -29.54
N PRO A 642 -6.74 7.13 -28.75
CA PRO A 642 -7.95 6.36 -28.49
C PRO A 642 -8.64 5.95 -29.80
N GLY A 643 -8.98 4.66 -29.94
CA GLY A 643 -9.59 4.10 -31.15
C GLY A 643 -8.62 3.59 -32.21
N ARG A 644 -7.30 3.65 -31.99
CA ARG A 644 -6.31 3.06 -32.91
C ARG A 644 -6.44 1.54 -32.95
N THR A 645 -6.52 0.98 -34.17
CA THR A 645 -6.76 -0.47 -34.41
C THR A 645 -5.57 -1.24 -35.00
N SER A 646 -4.49 -0.55 -35.40
CA SER A 646 -3.32 -1.20 -35.99
C SER A 646 -2.01 -0.62 -35.45
N SER A 647 -1.05 -1.52 -35.23
CA SER A 647 0.34 -1.20 -34.87
C SER A 647 1.12 -0.52 -36.00
N ARG A 648 0.68 -0.66 -37.26
CA ARG A 648 1.39 -0.21 -38.47
C ARG A 648 0.76 1.05 -39.07
N ILE A 649 1.55 2.10 -39.26
CA ILE A 649 1.07 3.39 -39.83
C ILE A 649 0.52 3.21 -41.26
N GLU A 650 1.11 2.34 -42.07
CA GLU A 650 0.70 2.17 -43.47
C GLU A 650 -0.67 1.51 -43.62
N GLN A 651 -1.02 0.57 -42.72
CA GLN A 651 -2.35 -0.04 -42.70
C GLN A 651 -3.44 0.97 -42.29
N LEU A 652 -3.13 1.89 -41.38
CA LEU A 652 -4.04 2.99 -41.01
C LEU A 652 -4.24 3.97 -42.16
N LYS A 653 -3.17 4.43 -42.82
CA LYS A 653 -3.27 5.29 -44.01
C LYS A 653 -4.10 4.65 -45.12
N ARG A 654 -3.97 3.33 -45.29
CA ARG A 654 -4.75 2.54 -46.26
C ARG A 654 -6.22 2.38 -45.85
N ALA A 655 -6.52 2.26 -44.54
CA ALA A 655 -7.88 2.16 -44.01
C ALA A 655 -8.63 3.52 -44.02
N GLU A 656 -7.91 4.63 -43.85
CA GLU A 656 -8.47 6.00 -43.88
C GLU A 656 -8.56 6.60 -45.29
N GLY A 657 -8.31 5.80 -46.35
CA GLY A 657 -8.41 6.26 -47.73
C GLY A 657 -7.35 7.29 -48.15
N VAL A 658 -6.30 7.48 -47.34
CA VAL A 658 -5.18 8.35 -47.69
C VAL A 658 -4.36 7.65 -48.76
N PRO A 659 -4.25 8.21 -49.98
CA PRO A 659 -3.53 7.55 -51.05
C PRO A 659 -2.07 7.36 -50.61
N ALA A 660 -1.60 6.11 -50.65
CA ALA A 660 -0.18 5.83 -50.57
C ALA A 660 0.50 6.67 -51.66
N LYS A 661 1.50 7.46 -51.27
CA LYS A 661 2.25 8.32 -52.20
C LYS A 661 2.68 7.43 -53.37
N ARG A 662 2.09 7.65 -54.55
CA ARG A 662 2.44 6.94 -55.78
C ARG A 662 3.94 7.13 -55.97
N GLN A 663 4.72 6.06 -55.82
CA GLN A 663 5.95 5.95 -56.58
C GLN A 663 5.53 5.94 -58.04
N SER A 664 5.94 6.98 -58.76
CA SER A 664 5.82 7.05 -60.21
C SER A 664 6.67 5.94 -60.82
N SER A 665 6.02 4.88 -61.31
CA SER A 665 6.61 4.04 -62.35
C SER A 665 5.50 3.58 -63.30
N SER A 666 5.26 4.40 -64.32
CA SER A 666 4.77 3.91 -65.60
C SER A 666 5.94 3.25 -66.33
N ASP A 667 5.93 1.93 -66.45
CA ASP A 667 5.84 1.29 -67.76
C ASP A 667 5.52 -0.22 -67.63
N PRO A 668 4.73 -0.82 -68.55
CA PRO A 668 4.09 -2.11 -68.33
C PRO A 668 4.77 -3.24 -69.13
N ALA A 669 5.15 -4.33 -68.48
CA ALA A 669 5.22 -5.65 -69.13
C ALA A 669 5.29 -6.80 -68.12
N HIS A 670 4.44 -7.81 -68.36
CA HIS A 670 4.47 -9.19 -67.86
C HIS A 670 4.04 -9.52 -66.42
N VAL A 671 2.78 -9.96 -66.36
CA VAL A 671 2.20 -10.89 -65.39
C VAL A 671 3.02 -12.18 -65.32
N SER A 672 3.45 -12.60 -64.12
CA SER A 672 3.48 -14.00 -63.66
C SER A 672 3.81 -14.10 -62.16
N GLN A 673 2.88 -14.72 -61.44
CA GLN A 673 2.87 -15.22 -60.05
C GLN A 673 4.18 -15.25 -59.23
N SER A 674 4.16 -14.73 -58.00
CA SER A 674 4.76 -15.41 -56.85
C SER A 674 4.12 -14.98 -55.52
N ASN A 675 3.77 -16.00 -54.73
CA ASN A 675 3.28 -15.91 -53.36
C ASN A 675 4.35 -15.32 -52.43
N GLY A 676 3.87 -14.60 -51.42
CA GLY A 676 4.70 -14.05 -50.37
C GLY A 676 5.44 -15.13 -49.57
N LEU A 677 6.72 -14.87 -49.35
CA LEU A 677 7.50 -15.18 -48.16
C LEU A 677 8.86 -14.54 -48.38
N LEU A 678 9.26 -13.56 -47.56
CA LEU A 678 10.65 -13.09 -47.54
C LEU A 678 11.15 -12.98 -46.10
N SER A 679 11.88 -14.03 -45.74
CA SER A 679 12.92 -14.09 -44.72
C SER A 679 14.16 -13.26 -45.14
N PRO A 680 15.15 -13.07 -44.24
CA PRO A 680 16.13 -11.99 -44.30
C PRO A 680 17.46 -12.43 -44.93
N SER A 681 18.01 -11.63 -45.84
CA SER A 681 19.43 -11.64 -46.22
C SER A 681 19.69 -10.68 -47.38
N SER A 682 20.49 -9.64 -47.15
CA SER A 682 21.45 -9.11 -48.13
C SER A 682 22.25 -7.93 -47.55
N ALA A 683 23.35 -8.28 -46.86
CA ALA A 683 24.58 -7.54 -47.05
C ALA A 683 25.30 -8.11 -48.29
N SER A 684 26.15 -7.28 -48.90
CA SER A 684 27.01 -7.47 -50.08
C SER A 684 26.33 -7.47 -51.45
N SER A 685 26.45 -6.35 -52.18
CA SER A 685 27.57 -6.12 -53.10
C SER A 685 27.27 -4.90 -53.97
N SER A 686 27.96 -3.79 -53.72
CA SER A 686 28.12 -2.73 -54.71
C SER A 686 29.50 -2.12 -54.53
N GLU A 687 30.46 -2.70 -55.24
CA GLU A 687 31.68 -2.02 -55.66
C GLU A 687 31.26 -0.86 -56.56
N ASN A 688 31.31 0.35 -56.02
CA ASN A 688 31.95 1.51 -56.63
C ASN A 688 31.76 2.71 -55.69
N GLY A 689 32.89 3.32 -55.33
CA GLY A 689 33.00 4.32 -54.31
C GLY A 689 32.19 5.58 -54.61
N ASP A 690 31.39 5.96 -53.62
CA ASP A 690 31.36 7.30 -53.04
C ASP A 690 30.83 7.16 -51.61
N VAL A 691 31.73 6.78 -50.69
CA VAL A 691 31.43 6.84 -49.25
C VAL A 691 31.46 8.32 -48.87
N GLN A 692 30.30 8.96 -48.86
CA GLN A 692 30.19 10.23 -48.15
C GLN A 692 30.57 9.97 -46.67
N PRO A 693 31.53 10.72 -46.09
CA PRO A 693 31.88 10.54 -44.70
C PRO A 693 30.65 10.88 -43.86
N VAL A 694 30.13 9.88 -43.15
CA VAL A 694 29.08 10.08 -42.15
C VAL A 694 29.64 11.09 -41.14
N SER A 695 28.97 12.24 -41.00
CA SER A 695 29.38 13.24 -40.01
C SER A 695 29.31 12.61 -38.61
N PRO A 696 30.27 12.86 -37.70
CA PRO A 696 30.21 12.42 -36.31
C PRO A 696 28.88 12.72 -35.62
N SER A 697 28.20 13.81 -36.01
CA SER A 697 26.87 14.19 -35.49
C SER A 697 25.77 13.18 -35.79
N ASP A 698 25.96 12.35 -36.82
CA ASP A 698 24.94 11.47 -37.37
C ASP A 698 24.99 10.06 -36.76
N LEU A 699 25.97 9.81 -35.89
CA LEU A 699 26.07 8.56 -35.13
C LEU A 699 25.28 8.65 -33.81
N PRO A 700 24.51 7.61 -33.46
CA PRO A 700 23.75 7.59 -32.21
C PRO A 700 24.70 7.60 -31.01
N LEU A 701 24.33 8.39 -30.01
CA LEU A 701 25.08 8.53 -28.78
C LEU A 701 24.66 7.44 -27.78
N VAL A 702 25.61 6.71 -27.21
CA VAL A 702 25.34 5.56 -26.34
C VAL A 702 26.00 5.72 -24.99
N ARG A 703 25.28 5.40 -23.92
CA ARG A 703 25.80 5.34 -22.55
C ARG A 703 25.50 3.98 -21.95
N ILE A 704 26.54 3.24 -21.56
CA ILE A 704 26.36 2.06 -20.71
C ILE A 704 26.44 2.49 -19.26
N HIS A 705 25.29 2.47 -18.60
CA HIS A 705 25.09 2.92 -17.24
C HIS A 705 24.85 1.73 -16.31
N SER A 706 25.56 1.70 -15.19
CA SER A 706 25.34 0.70 -14.14
C SER A 706 24.47 1.37 -13.09
N GLU A 707 23.38 0.73 -12.69
CA GLU A 707 22.50 1.15 -11.59
C GLU A 707 23.31 1.63 -10.39
N CYS A 708 22.99 2.83 -9.92
CA CYS A 708 23.61 3.45 -8.75
C CYS A 708 22.53 4.19 -7.94
N TYR A 709 21.74 3.44 -7.19
CA TYR A 709 20.65 3.94 -6.33
C TYR A 709 21.08 5.13 -5.47
N THR A 710 22.22 5.02 -4.78
CA THR A 710 22.71 6.08 -3.91
C THR A 710 23.04 7.37 -4.68
N GLY A 711 23.58 7.26 -5.89
CA GLY A 711 23.99 8.42 -6.69
C GLY A 711 22.84 9.04 -7.49
N GLU A 712 21.90 8.22 -7.94
CA GLU A 712 20.81 8.63 -8.84
C GLU A 712 19.55 9.02 -8.05
N THR A 713 19.19 8.26 -7.02
CA THR A 713 17.93 8.43 -6.28
C THR A 713 18.11 9.21 -4.98
N VAL A 714 19.25 9.05 -4.30
CA VAL A 714 19.49 9.65 -2.97
C VAL A 714 20.51 10.80 -3.05
N TRP A 715 20.89 11.23 -4.26
CA TRP A 715 21.78 12.38 -4.49
C TRP A 715 23.12 12.33 -3.77
N SER A 716 23.67 11.13 -3.59
CA SER A 716 24.92 10.93 -2.86
C SER A 716 26.08 11.65 -3.54
N ALA A 717 26.73 12.53 -2.80
CA ALA A 717 27.96 13.20 -3.21
C ALA A 717 29.22 12.31 -3.10
N ARG A 718 29.07 10.98 -2.95
CA ARG A 718 30.21 10.03 -2.95
C ARG A 718 30.59 9.54 -4.35
N CYS A 719 29.74 9.78 -5.35
CA CYS A 719 29.99 9.37 -6.73
C CYS A 719 29.32 10.32 -7.72
N ASP A 720 29.82 10.35 -8.94
CA ASP A 720 29.31 11.17 -10.05
C ASP A 720 28.25 10.44 -10.92
N CYS A 721 27.76 9.27 -10.49
CA CYS A 721 26.87 8.45 -11.32
C CYS A 721 25.55 9.14 -11.67
N GLY A 722 24.91 9.84 -10.73
CA GLY A 722 23.68 10.60 -10.98
C GLY A 722 23.89 11.72 -11.98
N GLU A 723 24.93 12.55 -11.76
CA GLU A 723 25.31 13.64 -12.67
C GLU A 723 25.62 13.14 -14.09
N GLN A 724 26.31 11.99 -14.20
CA GLN A 724 26.60 11.38 -15.50
C GLN A 724 25.34 10.87 -16.22
N LEU A 725 24.35 10.36 -15.49
CA LEU A 725 23.09 9.88 -16.06
C LEU A 725 22.26 11.05 -16.61
N ASP A 726 22.15 12.11 -15.81
CA ASP A 726 21.45 13.34 -16.20
C ASP A 726 22.09 14.01 -17.43
N GLU A 727 23.42 14.15 -17.44
CA GLU A 727 24.12 14.76 -18.58
C GLU A 727 24.01 13.90 -19.85
N ALA A 728 24.06 12.57 -19.73
CA ALA A 728 23.84 11.68 -20.87
C ALA A 728 22.44 11.84 -21.46
N ALA A 729 21.41 11.87 -20.61
CA ALA A 729 20.04 12.08 -21.04
C ALA A 729 19.85 13.48 -21.67
N ARG A 730 20.44 14.53 -21.09
CA ARG A 730 20.42 15.89 -21.64
C ARG A 730 21.04 15.95 -23.05
N LEU A 731 22.21 15.34 -23.24
CA LEU A 731 22.89 15.32 -24.53
C LEU A 731 22.10 14.56 -25.60
N MET A 732 21.44 13.47 -25.23
CA MET A 732 20.66 12.64 -26.16
C MET A 732 19.27 13.21 -26.48
N ALA A 733 18.67 13.98 -25.55
CA ALA A 733 17.34 14.56 -25.71
C ALA A 733 17.32 15.81 -26.60
N ASP A 734 18.45 16.52 -26.72
CA ASP A 734 18.58 17.74 -27.52
C ASP A 734 18.87 17.41 -29.00
N PRO A 735 17.94 17.67 -29.93
CA PRO A 735 18.15 17.38 -31.35
C PRO A 735 19.28 18.19 -31.99
N ALA A 736 19.67 19.33 -31.41
CA ALA A 736 20.80 20.12 -31.89
C ALA A 736 22.15 19.49 -31.52
N LEU A 737 22.20 18.74 -30.41
CA LEU A 737 23.42 18.09 -29.92
C LEU A 737 23.54 16.64 -30.40
N SER A 738 22.42 15.93 -30.52
CA SER A 738 22.37 14.58 -31.06
C SER A 738 21.19 14.42 -32.04
N PRO A 739 21.35 14.81 -33.31
CA PRO A 739 20.32 14.65 -34.35
C PRO A 739 19.86 13.20 -34.52
N SER A 740 20.78 12.24 -34.38
CA SER A 740 20.52 10.80 -34.39
C SER A 740 20.09 10.24 -33.03
N GLY A 741 19.74 11.09 -32.06
CA GLY A 741 19.31 10.67 -30.73
C GLY A 741 20.35 9.80 -30.03
N GLY A 742 19.89 8.79 -29.28
CA GLY A 742 20.79 7.92 -28.55
C GLY A 742 20.11 6.88 -27.68
N ALA A 743 20.91 6.04 -27.01
CA ALA A 743 20.43 5.04 -26.08
C ALA A 743 21.28 4.98 -24.81
N ILE A 744 20.63 4.99 -23.66
CA ILE A 744 21.24 4.67 -22.37
C ILE A 744 20.87 3.23 -22.04
N ILE A 745 21.85 2.33 -22.05
CA ILE A 745 21.68 0.96 -21.58
C ILE A 745 21.89 0.96 -20.08
N TYR A 746 20.80 0.82 -19.34
CA TYR A 746 20.77 0.85 -17.89
C TYR A 746 20.77 -0.58 -17.35
N LEU A 747 21.93 -1.00 -16.84
CA LEU A 747 22.16 -2.34 -16.33
C LEU A 747 22.00 -2.38 -14.81
N ARG A 748 21.16 -3.30 -14.30
CA ARG A 748 20.91 -3.51 -12.86
C ARG A 748 22.05 -4.22 -12.13
N GLN A 749 23.20 -3.56 -12.08
CA GLN A 749 24.47 -4.06 -11.53
C GLN A 749 25.09 -3.10 -10.52
N GLU A 750 24.34 -2.84 -9.44
CA GLU A 750 24.70 -1.96 -8.34
C GLU A 750 26.07 -2.30 -7.69
N GLY A 751 26.77 -1.27 -7.20
CA GLY A 751 28.00 -1.41 -6.42
C GLY A 751 29.21 -1.90 -7.21
N ARG A 752 29.25 -1.73 -8.53
CA ARG A 752 30.18 -2.45 -9.43
C ARG A 752 29.94 -3.97 -9.45
N GLY A 753 28.68 -4.38 -9.34
CA GLY A 753 28.25 -5.78 -9.43
C GLY A 753 28.17 -6.52 -8.10
N ILE A 754 28.58 -5.92 -6.97
CA ILE A 754 28.52 -6.55 -5.63
C ILE A 754 27.16 -6.37 -4.93
N GLY A 755 26.29 -5.49 -5.46
CA GLY A 755 24.98 -5.18 -4.89
C GLY A 755 24.98 -4.05 -3.85
N LEU A 756 23.78 -3.57 -3.50
CA LEU A 756 23.58 -2.39 -2.65
C LEU A 756 24.07 -2.60 -1.21
N GLY A 757 23.74 -3.75 -0.60
CA GLY A 757 24.14 -4.03 0.79
C GLY A 757 25.65 -4.03 0.99
N GLU A 758 26.39 -4.70 0.09
CA GLU A 758 27.85 -4.73 0.12
C GLU A 758 28.47 -3.37 -0.20
N LYS A 759 27.85 -2.59 -1.10
CA LYS A 759 28.24 -1.20 -1.36
C LYS A 759 28.15 -0.33 -0.10
N LEU A 760 27.09 -0.46 0.70
CA LEU A 760 26.94 0.29 1.95
C LEU A 760 27.98 -0.13 3.00
N LYS A 761 28.35 -1.42 3.06
CA LYS A 761 29.50 -1.86 3.87
C LYS A 761 30.81 -1.24 3.39
N ALA A 762 31.01 -1.18 2.06
CA ALA A 762 32.18 -0.53 1.48
C ALA A 762 32.23 0.97 1.79
N TYR A 763 31.07 1.64 1.88
CA TYR A 763 30.98 3.04 2.34
C TYR A 763 31.41 3.20 3.79
N ASN A 764 30.98 2.31 4.69
CA ASN A 764 31.44 2.34 6.08
C ASN A 764 32.96 2.15 6.18
N LEU A 765 33.54 1.27 5.36
CA LEU A 765 35.00 1.10 5.29
C LEU A 765 35.71 2.34 4.71
N GLN A 766 35.07 3.05 3.78
CA GLN A 766 35.59 4.31 3.25
C GLN A 766 35.60 5.42 4.29
N ASP A 767 34.57 5.46 5.15
CA ASP A 767 34.49 6.41 6.27
C ASP A 767 35.55 6.11 7.35
N LEU A 768 36.00 4.85 7.43
CA LEU A 768 37.14 4.44 8.23
C LEU A 768 38.50 4.73 7.55
N GLY A 769 38.51 5.41 6.41
CA GLY A 769 39.71 5.92 5.74
C GLY A 769 40.08 5.22 4.44
N ASN A 770 39.54 4.03 4.18
CA ASN A 770 39.87 3.26 2.97
C ASN A 770 39.34 3.95 1.70
N ASP A 771 39.91 3.65 0.53
CA ASP A 771 39.27 4.03 -0.73
C ASP A 771 38.34 2.94 -1.27
N THR A 772 37.63 3.24 -2.36
CA THR A 772 36.65 2.32 -2.94
C THR A 772 37.28 1.00 -3.42
N TYR A 773 38.53 1.02 -3.88
CA TYR A 773 39.22 -0.19 -4.31
C TYR A 773 39.55 -1.07 -3.10
N GLU A 774 40.19 -0.48 -2.09
CA GLU A 774 40.59 -1.17 -0.86
C GLU A 774 39.39 -1.72 -0.09
N ALA A 775 38.32 -0.94 0.01
CA ALA A 775 37.09 -1.37 0.67
C ALA A 775 36.48 -2.63 0.03
N ASN A 776 36.49 -2.74 -1.30
CA ASN A 776 35.99 -3.93 -2.00
C ASN A 776 36.86 -5.16 -1.73
N ILE A 777 38.19 -5.00 -1.78
CA ILE A 777 39.14 -6.08 -1.51
C ILE A 777 39.03 -6.55 -0.04
N MET A 778 38.86 -5.63 0.91
CA MET A 778 38.65 -5.96 2.33
C MET A 778 37.38 -6.78 2.57
N LEU A 779 36.33 -6.51 1.79
CA LEU A 779 35.08 -7.30 1.80
C LEU A 779 35.18 -8.61 1.01
N ARG A 780 36.36 -8.97 0.49
CA ARG A 780 36.63 -10.15 -0.36
C ARG A 780 35.86 -10.16 -1.68
N HIS A 781 35.53 -8.99 -2.20
CA HIS A 781 34.97 -8.81 -3.53
C HIS A 781 36.06 -8.41 -4.53
N PRO A 782 35.90 -8.71 -5.84
CA PRO A 782 36.78 -8.15 -6.85
C PRO A 782 36.62 -6.62 -6.92
N ALA A 783 37.65 -5.93 -7.41
CA ALA A 783 37.62 -4.47 -7.53
C ALA A 783 36.50 -3.98 -8.47
N ASP A 784 36.18 -4.77 -9.51
CA ASP A 784 35.04 -4.57 -10.40
C ASP A 784 34.49 -5.94 -10.82
N ALA A 785 33.24 -6.23 -10.48
CA ALA A 785 32.58 -7.51 -10.80
C ALA A 785 31.67 -7.40 -12.03
N ARG A 786 31.66 -6.26 -12.73
CA ARG A 786 30.70 -5.98 -13.79
C ARG A 786 31.05 -6.72 -15.08
N SER A 787 30.00 -7.12 -15.79
CA SER A 787 30.08 -7.62 -17.17
C SER A 787 29.27 -6.75 -18.10
N TYR A 788 29.76 -6.54 -19.32
CA TYR A 788 29.15 -5.69 -20.33
C TYR A 788 28.60 -6.46 -21.54
N GLY A 789 28.74 -7.79 -21.57
CA GLY A 789 28.22 -8.59 -22.68
C GLY A 789 26.70 -8.47 -22.85
N LEU A 790 25.96 -8.28 -21.74
CA LEU A 790 24.53 -8.01 -21.79
C LEU A 790 24.21 -6.68 -22.48
N ALA A 791 25.02 -5.64 -22.24
CA ALA A 791 24.87 -4.36 -22.92
C ALA A 791 25.14 -4.50 -24.43
N THR A 792 26.16 -5.25 -24.83
CA THR A 792 26.43 -5.54 -26.26
C THR A 792 25.23 -6.21 -26.91
N ALA A 793 24.66 -7.25 -26.28
CA ALA A 793 23.49 -7.95 -26.80
C ALA A 793 22.26 -7.02 -26.94
N MET A 794 22.01 -6.16 -25.95
CA MET A 794 20.91 -5.17 -26.02
C MET A 794 21.13 -4.14 -27.14
N LEU A 795 22.37 -3.70 -27.37
CA LEU A 795 22.68 -2.79 -28.48
C LEU A 795 22.44 -3.45 -29.85
N MET A 796 22.80 -4.72 -29.99
CA MET A 796 22.52 -5.48 -31.22
C MET A 796 21.01 -5.60 -31.47
N ASP A 797 20.23 -5.85 -30.42
CA ASP A 797 18.77 -5.93 -30.55
C ASP A 797 18.16 -4.57 -30.92
N LEU A 798 18.69 -3.46 -30.41
CA LEU A 798 18.31 -2.09 -30.81
C LEU A 798 18.75 -1.69 -32.23
N GLY A 799 19.44 -2.57 -32.96
CA GLY A 799 19.96 -2.30 -34.30
C GLY A 799 21.13 -1.31 -34.32
N LEU A 800 21.89 -1.25 -33.22
CA LEU A 800 23.10 -0.43 -33.06
C LEU A 800 24.40 -1.24 -33.28
N ASP A 801 24.28 -2.41 -33.90
CA ASP A 801 25.35 -3.29 -34.35
C ASP A 801 25.87 -2.95 -35.76
N GLY A 802 27.01 -3.55 -36.12
CA GLY A 802 27.60 -3.44 -37.45
C GLY A 802 28.48 -2.19 -37.69
N ASP A 803 28.90 -2.00 -38.94
CA ASP A 803 30.00 -1.10 -39.32
C ASP A 803 29.70 0.40 -39.19
N ARG A 804 28.42 0.77 -39.07
CA ARG A 804 27.97 2.15 -38.84
C ARG A 804 28.57 2.70 -37.54
N GLY A 805 28.59 1.86 -36.51
CA GLY A 805 29.16 2.16 -35.20
C GLY A 805 28.40 3.20 -34.38
N ILE A 806 28.90 3.44 -33.16
CA ILE A 806 28.30 4.29 -32.14
C ILE A 806 29.31 5.31 -31.59
N ARG A 807 28.79 6.38 -30.98
CA ARG A 807 29.58 7.28 -30.11
C ARG A 807 29.35 6.91 -28.65
N LEU A 808 30.39 6.49 -27.94
CA LEU A 808 30.26 5.95 -26.58
C LEU A 808 30.64 6.99 -25.52
N LEU A 809 29.69 7.30 -24.61
CA LEU A 809 29.90 8.12 -23.43
C LEU A 809 30.58 7.30 -22.32
N THR A 810 31.90 7.41 -22.23
CA THR A 810 32.69 6.72 -21.19
C THR A 810 34.03 7.39 -20.94
N ASN A 811 34.49 7.32 -19.69
CA ASN A 811 35.89 7.58 -19.31
C ASN A 811 36.68 6.32 -18.99
N ASN A 812 36.01 5.17 -18.90
CA ASN A 812 36.66 3.89 -18.66
C ASN A 812 37.12 3.31 -20.02
N PRO A 813 38.44 3.13 -20.25
CA PRO A 813 38.97 2.54 -21.48
C PRO A 813 38.55 1.07 -21.64
N ASP A 814 38.51 0.30 -20.56
CA ASP A 814 38.12 -1.13 -20.60
C ASP A 814 36.67 -1.29 -21.06
N LYS A 815 35.81 -0.33 -20.71
CA LYS A 815 34.41 -0.31 -21.14
C LYS A 815 34.29 -0.15 -22.66
N VAL A 816 35.23 0.54 -23.31
CA VAL A 816 35.23 0.68 -24.77
C VAL A 816 35.37 -0.70 -25.41
N HIS A 817 36.38 -1.46 -25.01
CA HIS A 817 36.62 -2.82 -25.51
C HIS A 817 35.51 -3.80 -25.10
N ALA A 818 35.03 -3.71 -23.88
CA ALA A 818 34.01 -4.63 -23.37
C ALA A 818 32.65 -4.48 -24.08
N VAL A 819 32.32 -3.28 -24.56
CA VAL A 819 31.08 -3.02 -25.31
C VAL A 819 31.16 -3.52 -26.74
N GLU A 820 32.35 -3.50 -27.37
CA GLU A 820 32.49 -4.00 -28.74
C GLU A 820 32.15 -5.50 -28.85
N GLY A 821 32.34 -6.26 -27.77
CA GLY A 821 32.07 -7.69 -27.72
C GLY A 821 33.20 -8.55 -28.27
N PRO A 822 33.13 -9.89 -28.11
CA PRO A 822 34.20 -10.81 -28.46
C PRO A 822 34.51 -10.84 -29.96
N ASN A 823 33.52 -10.62 -30.82
CA ASN A 823 33.66 -10.61 -32.28
C ASN A 823 33.52 -9.20 -32.87
N ARG A 824 33.59 -8.16 -32.03
CA ARG A 824 33.38 -6.76 -32.44
C ARG A 824 31.99 -6.52 -33.03
N GLU A 825 30.99 -7.12 -32.40
CA GLU A 825 29.56 -7.02 -32.77
C GLU A 825 29.07 -5.57 -32.79
N VAL A 826 29.61 -4.72 -31.92
CA VAL A 826 29.36 -3.27 -31.88
C VAL A 826 30.67 -2.54 -32.15
N VAL A 827 30.67 -1.52 -33.01
CA VAL A 827 31.89 -0.74 -33.31
C VAL A 827 31.82 0.61 -32.61
N VAL A 828 32.76 0.91 -31.71
CA VAL A 828 32.87 2.24 -31.09
C VAL A 828 33.73 3.14 -31.98
N LYS A 829 33.12 4.08 -32.69
CA LYS A 829 33.83 5.00 -33.61
C LYS A 829 34.46 6.18 -32.88
N GLU A 830 33.76 6.70 -31.88
CA GLU A 830 34.24 7.81 -31.08
C GLU A 830 33.92 7.63 -29.61
N ARG A 831 34.85 8.06 -28.76
CA ARG A 831 34.64 8.22 -27.32
C ARG A 831 34.24 9.65 -27.05
N VAL A 832 33.14 9.83 -26.33
CA VAL A 832 32.73 11.12 -25.81
C VAL A 832 33.02 11.15 -24.31
N ALA A 833 33.85 12.10 -23.88
CA ALA A 833 34.30 12.18 -22.49
C ALA A 833 33.18 12.70 -21.56
N MET A 834 33.01 12.04 -20.43
CA MET A 834 32.05 12.42 -19.38
C MET A 834 32.79 13.19 -18.28
N VAL A 835 33.24 14.40 -18.57
CA VAL A 835 33.94 15.23 -17.58
C VAL A 835 32.92 15.76 -16.55
N PRO A 836 33.20 15.66 -15.23
CA PRO A 836 32.34 16.22 -14.19
C PRO A 836 31.98 17.69 -14.45
N ILE A 837 30.73 18.06 -14.18
CA ILE A 837 30.23 19.42 -14.45
C ILE A 837 30.97 20.45 -13.58
N ALA A 838 31.33 20.06 -12.35
CA ALA A 838 32.14 20.88 -11.47
C ALA A 838 33.50 21.23 -12.08
N TRP A 839 34.15 20.30 -12.79
CA TRP A 839 35.43 20.57 -13.43
C TRP A 839 35.25 21.45 -14.68
N LYS A 840 34.22 21.19 -15.51
CA LYS A 840 33.92 21.99 -16.71
C LYS A 840 33.59 23.45 -16.40
N THR A 841 32.97 23.71 -15.24
CA THR A 841 32.44 25.04 -14.89
C THR A 841 33.30 25.80 -13.89
N GLY A 842 34.49 25.30 -13.55
CA GLY A 842 35.32 25.87 -12.47
C GLY A 842 34.60 25.85 -11.12
N GLY A 843 33.67 24.91 -10.94
CA GLY A 843 32.85 24.76 -9.76
C GLY A 843 31.61 25.65 -9.70
N LEU A 844 31.19 26.33 -10.78
CA LEU A 844 29.95 27.11 -10.71
C LEU A 844 28.68 26.23 -10.67
N LYS A 845 28.75 25.01 -11.22
CA LYS A 845 27.66 24.04 -11.26
C LYS A 845 28.20 22.62 -11.02
N GLY A 846 27.33 21.66 -10.70
CA GLY A 846 27.70 20.26 -10.47
C GLY A 846 28.02 19.93 -9.00
N ILE A 847 28.28 18.65 -8.72
CA ILE A 847 28.52 18.15 -7.36
C ILE A 847 29.89 18.63 -6.86
N LYS A 848 29.92 19.22 -5.66
CA LYS A 848 31.15 19.56 -4.94
C LYS A 848 31.16 18.88 -3.58
N SER A 849 32.11 17.97 -3.39
CA SER A 849 32.35 17.32 -2.11
C SER A 849 33.77 16.75 -2.07
N GLU A 850 34.30 16.54 -0.88
CA GLU A 850 35.60 15.88 -0.72
C GLU A 850 35.51 14.40 -1.15
N GLU A 851 34.36 13.78 -0.88
CA GLU A 851 34.09 12.39 -1.17
C GLU A 851 34.07 12.09 -2.68
N VAL A 852 33.46 12.96 -3.51
CA VAL A 852 33.44 12.76 -4.96
C VAL A 852 34.83 12.96 -5.56
N GLU A 853 35.62 13.91 -5.05
CA GLU A 853 36.99 14.14 -5.50
C GLU A 853 37.91 12.95 -5.15
N LYS A 854 37.80 12.39 -3.94
CA LYS A 854 38.51 11.14 -3.55
C LYS A 854 38.09 9.95 -4.42
N TYR A 855 36.81 9.87 -4.79
CA TYR A 855 36.32 8.83 -5.68
C TYR A 855 36.84 8.99 -7.12
N LEU A 856 36.88 10.22 -7.64
CA LEU A 856 37.40 10.53 -8.97
C LEU A 856 38.91 10.33 -9.06
N SER A 857 39.67 10.69 -8.02
CA SER A 857 41.11 10.40 -7.96
C SER A 857 41.37 8.89 -7.98
N THR A 858 40.62 8.10 -7.20
CA THR A 858 40.69 6.63 -7.21
C THR A 858 40.42 6.06 -8.62
N LYS A 859 39.45 6.62 -9.35
CA LYS A 859 39.15 6.23 -10.74
C LYS A 859 40.33 6.48 -11.69
N ILE A 860 41.03 7.60 -11.54
CA ILE A 860 42.18 7.97 -12.38
C ILE A 860 43.41 7.12 -12.00
N GLU A 861 43.74 7.08 -10.71
CA GLU A 861 44.98 6.49 -10.22
C GLU A 861 44.95 4.95 -10.24
N LYS A 862 43.87 4.35 -9.72
CA LYS A 862 43.75 2.90 -9.56
C LYS A 862 43.02 2.22 -10.73
N PHE A 863 41.97 2.83 -11.27
CA PHE A 863 41.20 2.28 -12.40
C PHE A 863 41.59 2.84 -13.78
N LYS A 864 42.60 3.72 -13.87
CA LYS A 864 43.16 4.26 -15.12
C LYS A 864 42.11 4.91 -16.05
N HIS A 865 41.10 5.56 -15.47
CA HIS A 865 40.11 6.30 -16.25
C HIS A 865 40.77 7.49 -16.99
N MET A 866 40.34 7.72 -18.24
CA MET A 866 40.79 8.82 -19.11
C MET A 866 40.07 10.13 -18.76
N LEU A 867 40.34 10.64 -17.56
CA LEU A 867 39.86 11.93 -17.04
C LEU A 867 41.07 12.82 -16.74
N ASP A 868 41.07 14.02 -17.31
CA ASP A 868 42.05 15.06 -17.00
C ASP A 868 41.36 16.20 -16.26
N GLN A 869 42.00 16.74 -15.24
CA GLN A 869 41.51 17.84 -14.40
C GLN A 869 41.65 19.23 -15.08
N LYS A 870 42.05 19.26 -16.36
CA LYS A 870 42.44 20.48 -17.09
C LYS A 870 41.34 21.07 -17.96
#